data_AF-A0A358CXD0-F1
#
_entry.id   AF-A0A358CXD0-F1
#
_cell.length_a   1.000
_cell.length_b   1.000
_cell.length_c   1.000
_cell.angle_alpha   90.00
_cell.angle_beta   90.00
_cell.angle_gamma   90.00
#
_symmetry.space_group_name_H-M   'P 1'
#
loop_
_entity.id
_entity.type
_entity.pdbx_description
1 polymer ?
#
loop_
_entity_poly.entity_id
_entity_poly.type
_entity_poly.pdbx_seq_one_letter_code
_entity_poly.pdbx_strand_id
1 'polypeptide(L)'
;ILNNGKPIVLGEAASKIPAILTAHYAGQQTGTAAAELLFGKTNPSGKLTLSWPRTVGQIPSHYSQHGSSLVFDYVDSPRTPAYPFGHGLSYTSFQYSDLSLSSATIQEAETVNVTFTLSNTGQREGTEISQVYVSGEEFDIARPSLELKGFARTTLRAGESKQITIPLQADDLFFHNMNLERVLPKGKYLVRVGGSSVDLSKPLTLGTIPSTEKVPVASKVITAAKPITPPAEARRKPTLTPVSSRSSKPNVLFIAIDDLRPELGCYGKHVISPNIDKLAASGVQFNRAYCQQAVCGASRLSLMGGLYPTNTREQTFHVNGWRERHPNLVTMNQHFGMQGYQTIGMGKIYHGHNGGPATDVENWNTWIDISTSEYALQKNKDLVIQALKDKTKGSKHAPPEGPMTECADVPDDTYIDGKRATRAIQVLDQLAKDGEKPFFLAVGFTKPHLPFVAPKKYWDLYERESFSMPPNGGRPPKWPEDAAFTKANEMQRYVDYVGDGPKDFPQSLNKKLLHGYAAAASFVDANVGRVLDALEEKGLADNTIVVLWGDHGWKLGDHSSWCKHTNFECDTRVPLIVRDPRMKPGLKTDRLVELIDLYPTLCDLTGIETPAHCQGRSFRALLDSPESGHRYSSYSSYPAWKSLGHSIRFRNFRYTEWFHNDTGTLRSRVLTDLRKDPGEVTNCADIPAYKESLAAAETELHKRMKEADANTAFKTTSATQATPTTIQIDTGVARRRQAIDGFGGSVAFWGTKADNKALKATLDELNANIIRVQGEVTKAGLTNHNVALLKRGMAVNPSLQVLLTFWQPRSADQLEPEYWLRAEQIDGTEQYTLRDDRMEQWADELISRVQFYRSLGINVTTVGIQNESNWSHEGTQTCRWEPERLKTFIEQFIQPRLEANNLTDLLIAAPDLAYIGPDASEFRRFLPALMSPDVDVAAYHMYDSYQKNEDGNFEILVGNTQKLAQLADEFIPTKKLWMTETTGAQWNGNDWHTYGWTADLTEHQKAIKAARYMHTTFVDAQASAFLWWGLIYSLAPGNEQDENIRQKHRDEGLVLVCAPADQVGEHQVFIERTKKFYVFSQYSKFIHQGYKRLDLDAVSGVHASAYVGEAENRLIAVVINDSETSKDVSIQVDAGYKFVSAHQTDTSRNCEQIGNRELLPPQSVRTVVFQK
;
A
#
# COMPACT_ATOMS: atom_id res chain seq x y z
N ILE A 1 4.69 -41.41 -16.01
CA ILE A 1 3.81 -40.32 -15.53
C ILE A 1 4.71 -39.18 -15.06
N LEU A 2 4.41 -37.93 -15.39
CA LEU A 2 5.14 -36.74 -14.96
C LEU A 2 4.23 -35.90 -14.05
N ASN A 3 4.70 -35.53 -12.86
CA ASN A 3 4.04 -34.53 -12.01
C ASN A 3 4.92 -33.28 -12.01
N ASN A 4 4.46 -32.20 -12.64
CA ASN A 4 5.29 -31.02 -12.89
C ASN A 4 4.50 -29.71 -12.81
N GLY A 5 5.22 -28.59 -12.73
CA GLY A 5 4.61 -27.25 -12.74
C GLY A 5 5.05 -26.37 -13.90
N LYS A 6 5.87 -26.91 -14.82
CA LYS A 6 6.60 -26.14 -15.85
C LYS A 6 6.78 -26.99 -17.11
N PRO A 7 6.95 -26.39 -18.31
CA PRO A 7 7.33 -27.13 -19.52
C PRO A 7 8.62 -27.93 -19.30
N ILE A 8 8.67 -29.17 -19.80
CA ILE A 8 9.81 -30.07 -19.62
C ILE A 8 10.48 -30.34 -20.97
N VAL A 9 11.81 -30.23 -20.99
CA VAL A 9 12.65 -30.75 -22.08
C VAL A 9 12.91 -32.22 -21.81
N LEU A 10 12.29 -33.10 -22.60
CA LEU A 10 12.44 -34.55 -22.43
C LEU A 10 13.58 -35.16 -23.27
N GLY A 11 14.12 -34.41 -24.24
CA GLY A 11 15.18 -34.88 -25.13
C GLY A 11 14.81 -36.19 -25.83
N GLU A 12 15.80 -37.06 -26.04
CA GLU A 12 15.60 -38.36 -26.71
C GLU A 12 14.64 -39.29 -25.97
N ALA A 13 14.47 -39.13 -24.64
CA ALA A 13 13.61 -40.01 -23.85
C ALA A 13 12.14 -39.95 -24.31
N ALA A 14 11.69 -38.81 -24.83
CA ALA A 14 10.33 -38.67 -25.38
C ALA A 14 10.05 -39.64 -26.53
N SER A 15 11.02 -39.85 -27.43
CA SER A 15 10.87 -40.74 -28.59
C SER A 15 10.81 -42.23 -28.22
N LYS A 16 11.31 -42.58 -27.03
CA LYS A 16 11.37 -43.96 -26.52
C LYS A 16 10.13 -44.34 -25.69
N ILE A 17 9.27 -43.37 -25.39
CA ILE A 17 8.09 -43.55 -24.52
C ILE A 17 6.82 -43.49 -25.40
N PRO A 18 6.00 -44.56 -25.44
CA PRO A 18 4.79 -44.59 -26.28
C PRO A 18 3.73 -43.54 -25.92
N ALA A 19 3.62 -43.18 -24.63
CA ALA A 19 2.69 -42.17 -24.15
C ALA A 19 3.19 -41.54 -22.84
N ILE A 20 2.97 -40.23 -22.69
CA ILE A 20 3.36 -39.46 -21.51
C ILE A 20 2.10 -38.92 -20.85
N LEU A 21 1.78 -39.45 -19.68
CA LEU A 21 0.75 -38.87 -18.82
C LEU A 21 1.40 -37.77 -17.95
N THR A 22 1.00 -36.53 -18.15
CA THR A 22 1.45 -35.37 -17.37
C THR A 22 0.33 -34.86 -16.45
N ALA A 23 0.68 -34.52 -15.21
CA ALA A 23 -0.20 -33.92 -14.22
C ALA A 23 0.43 -32.64 -13.68
N HIS A 24 -0.35 -31.55 -13.66
CA HIS A 24 0.12 -30.25 -13.18
C HIS A 24 -0.30 -30.04 -11.72
N TYR A 25 0.66 -30.08 -10.78
CA TYR A 25 0.41 -29.96 -9.33
C TYR A 25 -0.68 -30.92 -8.83
N ALA A 26 -0.48 -32.20 -9.10
CA ALA A 26 -1.50 -33.22 -8.91
C ALA A 26 -1.83 -33.44 -7.42
N GLY A 27 -3.12 -33.37 -7.04
CA GLY A 27 -3.62 -33.54 -5.66
C GLY A 27 -3.87 -35.00 -5.25
N GLN A 28 -4.56 -35.22 -4.13
CA GLN A 28 -4.74 -36.55 -3.52
C GLN A 28 -5.46 -37.61 -4.41
N GLN A 29 -6.24 -37.18 -5.41
CA GLN A 29 -6.96 -38.09 -6.34
C GLN A 29 -6.16 -38.49 -7.59
N THR A 30 -4.91 -38.05 -7.72
CA THR A 30 -4.10 -38.26 -8.93
C THR A 30 -3.89 -39.73 -9.26
N GLY A 31 -3.68 -40.57 -8.25
CA GLY A 31 -3.50 -42.02 -8.44
C GLY A 31 -4.72 -42.65 -9.11
N THR A 32 -5.92 -42.36 -8.60
CA THR A 32 -7.20 -42.82 -9.18
C THR A 32 -7.35 -42.33 -10.60
N ALA A 33 -7.22 -41.01 -10.84
CA ALA A 33 -7.38 -40.42 -12.17
C ALA A 33 -6.37 -41.01 -13.18
N ALA A 34 -5.12 -41.20 -12.78
CA ALA A 34 -4.10 -41.81 -13.62
C ALA A 34 -4.42 -43.27 -13.96
N ALA A 35 -4.90 -44.05 -12.99
CA ALA A 35 -5.30 -45.43 -13.22
C ALA A 35 -6.51 -45.50 -14.17
N GLU A 36 -7.55 -44.69 -13.95
CA GLU A 36 -8.73 -44.68 -14.82
C GLU A 36 -8.39 -44.31 -16.27
N LEU A 37 -7.47 -43.37 -16.47
CA LEU A 37 -6.95 -43.03 -17.80
C LEU A 37 -6.16 -44.18 -18.39
N LEU A 38 -5.13 -44.69 -17.70
CA LEU A 38 -4.23 -45.73 -18.24
C LEU A 38 -4.94 -47.04 -18.56
N PHE A 39 -5.93 -47.43 -17.76
CA PHE A 39 -6.75 -48.62 -18.00
C PHE A 39 -7.91 -48.38 -18.98
N GLY A 40 -8.02 -47.17 -19.54
CA GLY A 40 -9.05 -46.84 -20.54
C GLY A 40 -10.47 -46.78 -20.00
N LYS A 41 -10.66 -46.70 -18.67
CA LYS A 41 -11.97 -46.45 -18.04
C LYS A 41 -12.47 -45.05 -18.43
N THR A 42 -11.55 -44.10 -18.61
CA THR A 42 -11.83 -42.74 -19.08
C THR A 42 -10.95 -42.42 -20.28
N ASN A 43 -11.52 -41.84 -21.34
CA ASN A 43 -10.74 -41.38 -22.50
C ASN A 43 -9.92 -40.11 -22.14
N PRO A 44 -8.61 -40.05 -22.47
CA PRO A 44 -7.81 -38.87 -22.19
C PRO A 44 -8.27 -37.70 -23.06
N SER A 45 -8.65 -36.61 -22.41
CA SER A 45 -9.12 -35.38 -23.06
C SER A 45 -8.42 -34.12 -22.54
N GLY A 46 -7.33 -34.28 -21.79
CA GLY A 46 -6.52 -33.15 -21.30
C GLY A 46 -5.65 -32.59 -22.44
N LYS A 47 -5.59 -31.26 -22.54
CA LYS A 47 -4.75 -30.55 -23.51
C LYS A 47 -3.66 -29.74 -22.79
N LEU A 48 -2.47 -29.64 -23.37
CA LEU A 48 -1.37 -28.86 -22.83
C LEU A 48 -1.70 -27.37 -22.78
N THR A 49 -1.54 -26.74 -21.61
CA THR A 49 -1.74 -25.29 -21.40
C THR A 49 -0.50 -24.46 -21.74
N LEU A 50 0.64 -25.10 -22.03
CA LEU A 50 1.89 -24.48 -22.45
C LEU A 50 2.57 -25.37 -23.52
N SER A 51 3.31 -24.77 -24.45
CA SER A 51 4.12 -25.53 -25.41
C SER A 51 5.35 -26.13 -24.72
N TRP A 52 5.66 -27.39 -24.99
CA TRP A 52 6.85 -28.05 -24.45
C TRP A 52 8.00 -27.95 -25.45
N PRO A 53 9.14 -27.37 -25.05
CA PRO A 53 10.28 -27.17 -25.94
C PRO A 53 11.03 -28.47 -26.22
N ARG A 54 11.74 -28.52 -27.37
CA ARG A 54 12.66 -29.61 -27.74
C ARG A 54 13.99 -29.49 -26.99
N THR A 55 14.45 -28.27 -26.76
CA THR A 55 15.71 -27.97 -26.06
C THR A 55 15.51 -26.81 -25.09
N VAL A 56 16.38 -26.69 -24.08
CA VAL A 56 16.28 -25.59 -23.08
C VAL A 56 16.42 -24.21 -23.76
N GLY A 57 17.20 -24.12 -24.84
CA GLY A 57 17.37 -22.89 -25.62
C GLY A 57 16.11 -22.36 -26.29
N GLN A 58 15.05 -23.17 -26.38
CA GLN A 58 13.75 -22.75 -26.94
C GLN A 58 12.84 -22.07 -25.90
N ILE A 59 13.27 -21.92 -24.65
CA ILE A 59 12.50 -21.28 -23.58
C ILE A 59 12.70 -19.75 -23.65
N PRO A 60 11.63 -18.93 -23.66
CA PRO A 60 10.22 -19.32 -23.49
C PRO A 60 9.54 -19.81 -24.79
N SER A 61 9.08 -21.06 -24.79
CA SER A 61 8.32 -21.65 -25.90
C SER A 61 6.83 -21.38 -25.69
N HIS A 62 6.25 -20.47 -26.47
CA HIS A 62 4.84 -20.09 -26.38
C HIS A 62 4.24 -19.92 -27.79
N TYR A 63 2.98 -20.33 -27.98
CA TYR A 63 2.34 -20.37 -29.30
C TYR A 63 1.89 -18.99 -29.81
N SER A 64 1.58 -18.07 -28.89
CA SER A 64 1.08 -16.73 -29.18
C SER A 64 2.23 -15.72 -29.33
N GLN A 65 3.21 -16.03 -30.17
CA GLN A 65 4.35 -15.17 -30.45
C GLN A 65 4.06 -14.22 -31.61
N HIS A 66 4.68 -13.04 -31.60
CA HIS A 66 4.65 -12.13 -32.75
C HIS A 66 5.34 -12.77 -33.96
N GLY A 67 4.88 -12.44 -35.18
CA GLY A 67 5.44 -13.02 -36.41
C GLY A 67 6.94 -12.79 -36.59
N SER A 68 7.49 -11.68 -36.09
CA SER A 68 8.94 -11.41 -36.13
C SER A 68 9.76 -12.40 -35.31
N SER A 69 9.18 -12.98 -34.25
CA SER A 69 9.85 -14.02 -33.44
C SER A 69 9.93 -15.36 -34.18
N LEU A 70 9.19 -15.51 -35.28
CA LEU A 70 9.18 -16.72 -36.11
C LEU A 70 10.24 -16.69 -37.22
N VAL A 71 11.00 -15.59 -37.38
CA VAL A 71 11.95 -15.40 -38.50
C VAL A 71 13.30 -16.11 -38.25
N PHE A 72 13.59 -16.52 -37.01
CA PHE A 72 14.85 -17.17 -36.65
C PHE A 72 14.68 -18.68 -36.45
N ASP A 73 15.39 -19.46 -37.25
CA ASP A 73 15.54 -20.91 -37.03
C ASP A 73 16.69 -21.18 -36.04
N TYR A 74 16.57 -22.24 -35.24
CA TYR A 74 17.71 -22.71 -34.45
C TYR A 74 18.63 -23.52 -35.36
N VAL A 75 19.95 -23.28 -35.26
CA VAL A 75 20.96 -23.93 -36.11
C VAL A 75 20.95 -25.45 -35.95
N ASP A 76 20.58 -25.94 -34.76
CA ASP A 76 20.67 -27.33 -34.33
C ASP A 76 19.31 -27.97 -33.97
N SER A 77 18.19 -27.27 -34.16
CA SER A 77 16.86 -27.77 -33.78
C SER A 77 15.72 -27.13 -34.60
N PRO A 78 14.62 -27.85 -34.89
CA PRO A 78 13.43 -27.22 -35.48
C PRO A 78 12.84 -26.15 -34.55
N ARG A 79 12.42 -25.00 -35.11
CA ARG A 79 11.78 -23.91 -34.34
C ARG A 79 10.47 -24.31 -33.63
N THR A 80 9.80 -25.34 -34.12
CA THR A 80 8.53 -25.83 -33.57
C THR A 80 8.73 -26.57 -32.24
N PRO A 81 7.80 -26.43 -31.28
CA PRO A 81 7.89 -27.16 -30.01
C PRO A 81 7.85 -28.68 -30.21
N ALA A 82 8.29 -29.42 -29.20
CA ALA A 82 8.15 -30.88 -29.14
C ALA A 82 6.66 -31.27 -29.05
N TYR A 83 5.93 -30.58 -28.16
CA TYR A 83 4.49 -30.70 -28.03
C TYR A 83 3.86 -29.30 -28.03
N PRO A 84 3.01 -28.97 -29.01
CA PRO A 84 2.44 -27.63 -29.14
C PRO A 84 1.36 -27.36 -28.09
N PHE A 85 1.02 -26.08 -27.92
CA PHE A 85 -0.12 -25.68 -27.09
C PHE A 85 -1.39 -26.35 -27.58
N GLY A 86 -2.24 -26.79 -26.65
CA GLY A 86 -3.47 -27.49 -26.98
C GLY A 86 -3.27 -28.95 -27.38
N HIS A 87 -2.03 -29.47 -27.45
CA HIS A 87 -1.77 -30.88 -27.78
C HIS A 87 -2.25 -31.82 -26.67
N GLY A 88 -2.77 -32.98 -27.03
CA GLY A 88 -3.19 -34.02 -26.10
C GLY A 88 -3.58 -35.30 -26.85
N LEU A 89 -3.31 -36.45 -26.25
CA LEU A 89 -3.62 -37.77 -26.83
C LEU A 89 -5.06 -38.19 -26.50
N SER A 90 -5.67 -38.96 -27.40
CA SER A 90 -6.94 -39.67 -27.19
C SER A 90 -6.78 -41.15 -27.55
N TYR A 91 -7.66 -42.02 -27.05
CA TYR A 91 -7.75 -43.42 -27.50
C TYR A 91 -8.45 -43.60 -28.85
N THR A 92 -8.92 -42.50 -29.44
CA THR A 92 -9.54 -42.46 -30.77
C THR A 92 -9.00 -41.25 -31.55
N SER A 93 -9.44 -41.07 -32.79
CA SER A 93 -9.05 -39.96 -33.65
C SER A 93 -10.26 -39.10 -34.02
N PHE A 94 -10.03 -37.80 -34.21
CA PHE A 94 -11.06 -36.85 -34.55
C PHE A 94 -10.72 -36.10 -35.84
N GLN A 95 -11.74 -35.71 -36.59
CA GLN A 95 -11.62 -34.93 -37.82
C GLN A 95 -12.54 -33.72 -37.75
N TYR A 96 -12.02 -32.57 -38.23
CA TYR A 96 -12.74 -31.30 -38.32
C TYR A 96 -13.10 -31.04 -39.79
N SER A 97 -14.35 -30.68 -40.06
CA SER A 97 -14.86 -30.37 -41.40
C SER A 97 -15.94 -29.28 -41.36
N ASP A 98 -16.37 -28.78 -42.53
CA ASP A 98 -17.50 -27.86 -42.68
C ASP A 98 -17.44 -26.58 -41.83
N LEU A 99 -16.25 -26.00 -41.65
CA LEU A 99 -16.09 -24.73 -40.94
C LEU A 99 -16.86 -23.61 -41.66
N SER A 100 -17.67 -22.87 -40.90
CA SER A 100 -18.45 -21.72 -41.36
C SER A 100 -18.56 -20.66 -40.25
N LEU A 101 -18.81 -19.41 -40.66
CA LEU A 101 -19.09 -18.28 -39.77
C LEU A 101 -20.52 -17.80 -40.01
N SER A 102 -21.25 -17.45 -38.96
CA SER A 102 -22.60 -16.89 -39.11
C SER A 102 -22.64 -15.49 -39.74
N SER A 103 -21.51 -14.80 -39.80
CA SER A 103 -21.33 -13.50 -40.46
C SER A 103 -19.89 -13.35 -40.93
N ALA A 104 -19.69 -12.62 -42.03
CA ALA A 104 -18.37 -12.26 -42.56
C ALA A 104 -17.75 -11.05 -41.84
N THR A 105 -18.54 -10.31 -41.06
CA THR A 105 -18.10 -9.13 -40.29
C THR A 105 -18.65 -9.14 -38.87
N ILE A 106 -17.97 -8.45 -37.95
CA ILE A 106 -18.40 -8.28 -36.56
C ILE A 106 -18.20 -6.82 -36.11
N GLN A 107 -19.23 -6.25 -35.47
CA GLN A 107 -19.26 -4.93 -34.82
C GLN A 107 -19.21 -5.07 -33.30
N GLU A 108 -19.00 -3.95 -32.60
CA GLU A 108 -19.06 -3.93 -31.13
C GLU A 108 -20.38 -4.50 -30.61
N ALA A 109 -20.31 -5.25 -29.50
CA ALA A 109 -21.42 -5.99 -28.90
C ALA A 109 -22.05 -7.12 -29.75
N GLU A 110 -21.58 -7.38 -30.97
CA GLU A 110 -22.03 -8.53 -31.76
C GLU A 110 -21.33 -9.84 -31.37
N THR A 111 -21.91 -10.95 -31.83
CA THR A 111 -21.35 -12.30 -31.67
C THR A 111 -21.44 -13.02 -33.01
N VAL A 112 -20.33 -13.59 -33.46
CA VAL A 112 -20.27 -14.46 -34.64
C VAL A 112 -20.11 -15.90 -34.18
N ASN A 113 -20.99 -16.78 -34.66
CA ASN A 113 -20.91 -18.19 -34.37
C ASN A 113 -19.92 -18.86 -35.32
N VAL A 114 -18.93 -19.55 -34.73
CA VAL A 114 -17.98 -20.41 -35.45
C VAL A 114 -18.53 -21.83 -35.40
N THR A 115 -18.99 -22.33 -36.56
CA THR A 115 -19.66 -23.64 -36.67
C THR A 115 -18.84 -24.60 -37.51
N PHE A 116 -18.66 -25.84 -37.06
CA PHE A 116 -17.93 -26.89 -37.78
C PHE A 116 -18.46 -28.28 -37.42
N THR A 117 -18.22 -29.26 -38.27
CA THR A 117 -18.51 -30.68 -38.03
C THR A 117 -17.30 -31.35 -37.38
N LEU A 118 -17.51 -31.95 -36.21
CA LEU A 118 -16.53 -32.80 -35.54
C LEU A 118 -16.95 -34.27 -35.69
N SER A 119 -16.06 -35.10 -36.24
CA SER A 119 -16.30 -36.52 -36.48
C SER A 119 -15.29 -37.37 -35.71
N ASN A 120 -15.75 -38.40 -35.00
CA ASN A 120 -14.88 -39.42 -34.43
C ASN A 120 -14.61 -40.49 -35.48
N THR A 121 -13.39 -40.53 -36.02
CA THR A 121 -12.99 -41.40 -37.12
C THR A 121 -12.38 -42.72 -36.66
N GLY A 122 -12.18 -42.90 -35.34
CA GLY A 122 -11.66 -44.15 -34.79
C GLY A 122 -12.74 -45.15 -34.38
N GLN A 123 -12.29 -46.25 -33.78
CA GLN A 123 -13.12 -47.42 -33.44
C GLN A 123 -13.63 -47.41 -31.99
N ARG A 124 -13.39 -46.33 -31.23
CA ARG A 124 -13.74 -46.22 -29.82
C ARG A 124 -14.43 -44.89 -29.55
N GLU A 125 -15.28 -44.86 -28.54
CA GLU A 125 -15.79 -43.59 -28.01
C GLU A 125 -14.61 -42.73 -27.51
N GLY A 126 -14.70 -41.43 -27.73
CA GLY A 126 -13.73 -40.51 -27.16
C GLY A 126 -14.26 -39.11 -26.93
N THR A 127 -13.47 -38.33 -26.20
CA THR A 127 -13.80 -36.95 -25.87
C THR A 127 -12.71 -36.02 -26.40
N GLU A 128 -13.09 -35.09 -27.25
CA GLU A 128 -12.21 -34.08 -27.85
C GLU A 128 -12.46 -32.69 -27.26
N ILE A 129 -11.40 -31.89 -27.17
CA ILE A 129 -11.46 -30.46 -26.84
C ILE A 129 -11.14 -29.69 -28.11
N SER A 130 -12.18 -29.34 -28.85
CA SER A 130 -12.08 -28.53 -30.07
C SER A 130 -11.72 -27.09 -29.71
N GLN A 131 -10.74 -26.50 -30.39
CA GLN A 131 -10.20 -25.18 -30.08
C GLN A 131 -10.41 -24.21 -31.26
N VAL A 132 -10.83 -22.98 -30.96
CA VAL A 132 -10.99 -21.88 -31.93
C VAL A 132 -9.86 -20.89 -31.74
N TYR A 133 -9.09 -20.66 -32.80
CA TYR A 133 -8.00 -19.71 -32.83
C TYR A 133 -8.27 -18.58 -33.80
N VAL A 134 -7.74 -17.40 -33.49
CA VAL A 134 -7.72 -16.25 -34.38
C VAL A 134 -6.30 -15.74 -34.58
N SER A 135 -6.01 -15.21 -35.77
CA SER A 135 -4.80 -14.45 -36.05
C SER A 135 -5.17 -13.12 -36.68
N GLY A 136 -4.61 -12.02 -36.19
CA GLY A 136 -4.89 -10.69 -36.73
C GLY A 136 -4.00 -10.36 -37.92
N GLU A 137 -4.60 -9.86 -39.01
CA GLU A 137 -3.92 -9.29 -40.17
C GLU A 137 -4.33 -7.82 -40.33
N GLU A 138 -3.43 -6.99 -40.85
CA GLU A 138 -3.73 -5.58 -41.22
C GLU A 138 -4.07 -4.67 -40.01
N PHE A 139 -3.30 -4.73 -38.92
CA PHE A 139 -3.46 -3.84 -37.76
C PHE A 139 -2.22 -2.96 -37.53
N ASP A 140 -2.42 -1.73 -37.06
CA ASP A 140 -1.34 -0.76 -36.73
C ASP A 140 -0.39 -1.26 -35.64
N ILE A 141 -0.86 -2.21 -34.81
CA ILE A 141 -0.08 -2.84 -33.74
C ILE A 141 0.12 -4.30 -34.05
N ALA A 142 1.39 -4.70 -33.96
CA ALA A 142 1.89 -6.06 -33.93
C ALA A 142 1.00 -7.01 -33.09
N ARG A 143 0.39 -8.01 -33.72
CA ARG A 143 -0.42 -9.05 -33.05
C ARG A 143 0.32 -10.38 -32.91
N PRO A 144 0.00 -11.19 -31.88
CA PRO A 144 0.39 -12.58 -31.88
C PRO A 144 -0.08 -13.28 -33.16
N SER A 145 0.77 -14.16 -33.69
CA SER A 145 0.47 -14.95 -34.89
C SER A 145 -0.71 -15.91 -34.72
N LEU A 146 -1.09 -16.24 -33.48
CA LEU A 146 -2.24 -17.07 -33.16
C LEU A 146 -2.69 -16.85 -31.70
N GLU A 147 -4.01 -16.77 -31.46
CA GLU A 147 -4.61 -16.60 -30.13
C GLU A 147 -5.82 -17.53 -29.97
N LEU A 148 -5.89 -18.29 -28.88
CA LEU A 148 -7.07 -19.09 -28.54
C LEU A 148 -8.21 -18.17 -28.06
N LYS A 149 -9.39 -18.27 -28.66
CA LYS A 149 -10.58 -17.47 -28.28
C LYS A 149 -11.76 -18.29 -27.74
N GLY A 150 -11.78 -19.60 -28.00
CA GLY A 150 -12.82 -20.47 -27.46
C GLY A 150 -12.47 -21.95 -27.58
N PHE A 151 -13.19 -22.79 -26.84
CA PHE A 151 -13.07 -24.24 -26.95
C PHE A 151 -14.38 -24.95 -26.55
N ALA A 152 -14.58 -26.17 -27.03
CA ALA A 152 -15.72 -27.00 -26.69
C ALA A 152 -15.31 -28.45 -26.42
N ARG A 153 -15.85 -29.03 -25.35
CA ARG A 153 -15.66 -30.44 -25.00
C ARG A 153 -16.80 -31.28 -25.58
N THR A 154 -16.47 -32.24 -26.44
CA THR A 154 -17.47 -33.10 -27.09
C THR A 154 -17.07 -34.56 -26.98
N THR A 155 -17.99 -35.39 -26.49
CA THR A 155 -17.86 -36.86 -26.51
C THR A 155 -18.65 -37.40 -27.70
N LEU A 156 -18.01 -38.27 -28.48
CA LEU A 156 -18.59 -38.88 -29.68
C LEU A 156 -18.32 -40.39 -29.66
N ARG A 157 -19.33 -41.18 -30.00
CA ARG A 157 -19.17 -42.61 -30.27
C ARG A 157 -18.34 -42.83 -31.53
N ALA A 158 -17.84 -44.05 -31.72
CA ALA A 158 -17.13 -44.42 -32.94
C ALA A 158 -17.99 -44.14 -34.19
N GLY A 159 -17.45 -43.41 -35.16
CA GLY A 159 -18.15 -43.01 -36.38
C GLY A 159 -19.17 -41.88 -36.25
N GLU A 160 -19.43 -41.38 -35.04
CA GLU A 160 -20.40 -40.30 -34.81
C GLU A 160 -19.83 -38.95 -35.29
N SER A 161 -20.68 -38.15 -35.92
CA SER A 161 -20.37 -36.78 -36.33
C SER A 161 -21.37 -35.81 -35.71
N LYS A 162 -20.88 -34.67 -35.21
CA LYS A 162 -21.70 -33.65 -34.58
C LYS A 162 -21.29 -32.26 -35.02
N GLN A 163 -22.27 -31.43 -35.32
CA GLN A 163 -22.04 -30.01 -35.54
C GLN A 163 -21.81 -29.30 -34.21
N ILE A 164 -20.70 -28.57 -34.12
CA ILE A 164 -20.27 -27.81 -32.95
C ILE A 164 -20.32 -26.34 -33.31
N THR A 165 -20.87 -25.53 -32.40
CA THR A 165 -20.93 -24.08 -32.53
C THR A 165 -20.26 -23.44 -31.32
N ILE A 166 -19.26 -22.59 -31.56
CA ILE A 166 -18.55 -21.84 -30.53
C ILE A 166 -18.77 -20.34 -30.82
N PRO A 167 -19.37 -19.57 -29.89
CA PRO A 167 -19.58 -18.15 -30.08
C PRO A 167 -18.25 -17.39 -29.94
N LEU A 168 -17.97 -16.50 -30.90
CA LEU A 168 -16.86 -15.53 -30.87
C LEU A 168 -17.47 -14.14 -30.69
N GLN A 169 -17.26 -13.52 -29.53
CA GLN A 169 -17.78 -12.18 -29.24
C GLN A 169 -16.83 -11.13 -29.77
N ALA A 170 -17.36 -9.96 -30.16
CA ALA A 170 -16.53 -8.82 -30.57
C ALA A 170 -15.49 -8.49 -29.49
N ASP A 171 -15.89 -8.55 -28.22
CA ASP A 171 -15.06 -8.35 -27.02
C ASP A 171 -13.81 -9.24 -26.95
N ASP A 172 -13.85 -10.43 -27.56
CA ASP A 172 -12.71 -11.36 -27.64
C ASP A 172 -11.63 -10.88 -28.61
N LEU A 173 -11.98 -9.94 -29.49
CA LEU A 173 -11.12 -9.35 -30.54
C LEU A 173 -10.61 -7.96 -30.19
N PHE A 174 -11.10 -7.34 -29.09
CA PHE A 174 -10.63 -6.03 -28.66
C PHE A 174 -9.15 -6.04 -28.26
N PHE A 175 -8.49 -4.89 -28.43
CA PHE A 175 -7.16 -4.66 -27.86
C PHE A 175 -6.87 -3.19 -27.61
N HIS A 176 -5.76 -2.96 -26.91
CA HIS A 176 -5.28 -1.63 -26.60
C HIS A 176 -4.51 -1.05 -27.80
N ASN A 177 -5.00 0.05 -28.37
CA ASN A 177 -4.27 0.81 -29.39
C ASN A 177 -3.01 1.49 -28.79
N MET A 178 -2.28 2.31 -29.58
CA MET A 178 -1.04 2.96 -29.11
C MET A 178 -1.27 3.95 -27.96
N ASN A 179 -2.52 4.37 -27.74
CA ASN A 179 -2.96 5.24 -26.66
C ASN A 179 -3.45 4.45 -25.43
N LEU A 180 -3.27 3.12 -25.43
CA LEU A 180 -3.80 2.19 -24.43
C LEU A 180 -5.33 2.18 -24.32
N GLU A 181 -6.04 2.56 -25.38
CA GLU A 181 -7.50 2.52 -25.44
C GLU A 181 -7.95 1.15 -25.93
N ARG A 182 -8.85 0.49 -25.18
CA ARG A 182 -9.46 -0.78 -25.59
C ARG A 182 -10.41 -0.51 -26.78
N VAL A 183 -10.01 -0.89 -27.99
CA VAL A 183 -10.77 -0.68 -29.23
C VAL A 183 -11.03 -2.00 -29.96
N LEU A 184 -12.10 -2.05 -30.76
CA LEU A 184 -12.29 -3.01 -31.84
C LEU A 184 -11.78 -2.35 -33.14
N PRO A 185 -10.51 -2.55 -33.52
CA PRO A 185 -9.96 -1.81 -34.64
C PRO A 185 -10.44 -2.39 -35.95
N LYS A 186 -10.43 -1.57 -36.98
CA LYS A 186 -10.74 -1.97 -38.35
C LYS A 186 -9.64 -2.89 -38.85
N GLY A 187 -9.99 -4.09 -39.29
CA GLY A 187 -9.03 -5.04 -39.84
C GLY A 187 -9.65 -6.40 -40.12
N LYS A 188 -8.81 -7.41 -40.33
CA LYS A 188 -9.24 -8.77 -40.64
C LYS A 188 -8.64 -9.76 -39.65
N TYR A 189 -9.49 -10.62 -39.11
CA TYR A 189 -9.06 -11.80 -38.37
C TYR A 189 -9.23 -13.06 -39.21
N LEU A 190 -8.25 -13.96 -39.15
CA LEU A 190 -8.38 -15.30 -39.71
C LEU A 190 -8.75 -16.28 -38.60
N VAL A 191 -9.96 -16.84 -38.70
CA VAL A 191 -10.54 -17.80 -37.75
C VAL A 191 -10.23 -19.22 -38.20
N ARG A 192 -9.70 -20.05 -37.29
CA ARG A 192 -9.37 -21.46 -37.52
C ARG A 192 -9.89 -22.33 -36.38
N VAL A 193 -10.18 -23.59 -36.66
CA VAL A 193 -10.57 -24.57 -35.64
C VAL A 193 -9.67 -25.80 -35.69
N GLY A 194 -9.43 -26.45 -34.56
CA GLY A 194 -8.62 -27.66 -34.56
C GLY A 194 -8.34 -28.25 -33.20
N GLY A 195 -7.49 -29.29 -33.19
CA GLY A 195 -7.15 -30.07 -31.98
C GLY A 195 -5.95 -29.54 -31.20
N SER A 196 -5.15 -28.63 -31.78
CA SER A 196 -4.00 -27.95 -31.16
C SER A 196 -3.60 -26.70 -31.95
N SER A 197 -2.63 -25.92 -31.46
CA SER A 197 -2.17 -24.69 -32.12
C SER A 197 -1.46 -24.91 -33.46
N VAL A 198 -1.23 -26.16 -33.88
CA VAL A 198 -0.58 -26.50 -35.17
C VAL A 198 -1.43 -27.41 -36.06
N ASP A 199 -2.49 -28.02 -35.50
CA ASP A 199 -3.42 -28.88 -36.21
C ASP A 199 -4.73 -28.13 -36.37
N LEU A 200 -4.79 -27.31 -37.42
CA LEU A 200 -5.83 -26.31 -37.66
C LEU A 200 -6.45 -26.47 -39.04
N SER A 201 -7.73 -26.13 -39.14
CA SER A 201 -8.45 -26.00 -40.40
C SER A 201 -7.86 -24.90 -41.30
N LYS A 202 -8.28 -24.89 -42.57
CA LYS A 202 -8.13 -23.70 -43.41
C LYS A 202 -8.82 -22.50 -42.73
N PRO A 203 -8.23 -21.29 -42.81
CA PRO A 203 -8.80 -20.11 -42.19
C PRO A 203 -10.05 -19.61 -42.92
N LEU A 204 -10.99 -19.06 -42.17
CA LEU A 204 -12.03 -18.17 -42.68
C LEU A 204 -11.76 -16.73 -42.22
N THR A 205 -12.03 -15.76 -43.09
CA THR A 205 -11.82 -14.34 -42.78
C THR A 205 -13.04 -13.75 -42.08
N LEU A 206 -12.80 -13.00 -41.00
CA LEU A 206 -13.77 -12.21 -40.26
C LEU A 206 -13.30 -10.75 -40.23
N GLY A 207 -14.04 -9.85 -40.87
CA GLY A 207 -13.75 -8.41 -40.84
C GLY A 207 -14.29 -7.75 -39.57
N THR A 208 -13.59 -6.74 -39.05
CA THR A 208 -14.07 -5.92 -37.93
C THR A 208 -14.51 -4.54 -38.42
N ILE A 209 -15.66 -4.09 -37.93
CA ILE A 209 -16.21 -2.77 -38.24
C ILE A 209 -16.17 -1.96 -36.93
N PRO A 210 -15.33 -0.91 -36.83
CA PRO A 210 -15.28 -0.06 -35.64
C PRO A 210 -16.58 0.72 -35.46
N SER A 211 -16.99 0.95 -34.22
CA SER A 211 -18.04 1.92 -33.91
C SER A 211 -17.51 3.34 -34.11
N THR A 212 -18.31 4.20 -34.75
CA THR A 212 -18.06 5.66 -34.82
C THR A 212 -18.46 6.40 -33.54
N GLU A 213 -19.10 5.71 -32.59
CA GLU A 213 -19.52 6.26 -31.30
C GLU A 213 -18.79 5.56 -30.14
N LYS A 214 -18.31 6.33 -29.16
CA LYS A 214 -17.76 5.80 -27.90
C LYS A 214 -18.88 5.11 -27.13
N VAL A 215 -19.03 3.79 -27.29
CA VAL A 215 -19.98 2.99 -26.52
C VAL A 215 -19.37 2.66 -25.14
N PRO A 216 -20.10 2.83 -24.03
CA PRO A 216 -19.61 2.45 -22.70
C PRO A 216 -19.36 0.94 -22.64
N VAL A 217 -18.20 0.55 -22.11
CA VAL A 217 -17.80 -0.86 -21.93
C VAL A 217 -18.81 -1.56 -20.99
N ALA A 218 -19.71 -2.36 -21.56
CA ALA A 218 -20.58 -3.24 -20.79
C ALA A 218 -19.76 -4.44 -20.30
N SER A 219 -19.40 -4.44 -19.01
CA SER A 219 -18.72 -5.56 -18.36
C SER A 219 -19.68 -6.75 -18.21
N LYS A 220 -19.78 -7.59 -19.25
CA LYS A 220 -20.35 -8.93 -19.11
C LYS A 220 -19.39 -9.78 -18.29
N VAL A 221 -19.77 -10.07 -17.06
CA VAL A 221 -19.14 -11.08 -16.21
C VAL A 221 -19.23 -12.43 -16.90
N ILE A 222 -18.11 -12.91 -17.45
CA ILE A 222 -17.99 -14.28 -17.93
C ILE A 222 -18.02 -15.19 -16.70
N THR A 223 -19.18 -15.80 -16.45
CA THR A 223 -19.35 -16.83 -15.43
C THR A 223 -18.90 -18.16 -16.02
N ALA A 224 -17.85 -18.75 -15.42
CA ALA A 224 -17.40 -20.09 -15.79
C ALA A 224 -18.55 -21.11 -15.61
N ALA A 225 -18.75 -21.97 -16.61
CA ALA A 225 -19.73 -23.04 -16.56
C ALA A 225 -19.44 -23.99 -15.38
N LYS A 226 -20.48 -24.27 -14.57
CA LYS A 226 -20.44 -25.20 -13.45
C LYS A 226 -20.03 -26.62 -13.90
N PRO A 227 -19.22 -27.36 -13.13
CA PRO A 227 -19.11 -28.81 -13.27
C PRO A 227 -20.45 -29.50 -12.95
N ILE A 228 -20.79 -30.52 -13.74
CA ILE A 228 -21.91 -31.43 -13.50
C ILE A 228 -21.59 -32.29 -12.26
N THR A 229 -22.43 -32.25 -11.24
CA THR A 229 -22.37 -33.14 -10.06
C THR A 229 -23.40 -34.28 -10.23
N PRO A 230 -23.10 -35.55 -9.89
CA PRO A 230 -24.14 -36.57 -9.71
C PRO A 230 -24.98 -36.28 -8.45
N PRO A 231 -26.22 -36.81 -8.36
CA PRO A 231 -27.24 -36.28 -7.48
C PRO A 231 -27.07 -36.73 -6.03
N ALA A 232 -27.11 -35.77 -5.11
CA ALA A 232 -27.51 -36.01 -3.73
C ALA A 232 -28.31 -34.78 -3.25
N GLU A 233 -29.63 -34.95 -3.16
CA GLU A 233 -30.53 -34.09 -2.40
C GLU A 233 -30.06 -34.02 -0.93
N ALA A 234 -30.23 -32.96 -0.13
CA ALA A 234 -30.49 -31.55 -0.29
C ALA A 234 -30.24 -30.94 1.10
N ARG A 235 -29.63 -29.75 1.18
CA ARG A 235 -29.97 -28.76 2.23
C ARG A 235 -29.98 -27.39 1.57
N ARG A 236 -31.14 -26.72 1.59
CA ARG A 236 -31.31 -25.37 1.04
C ARG A 236 -30.37 -24.42 1.77
N LYS A 237 -29.52 -23.70 1.02
CA LYS A 237 -28.82 -22.52 1.52
C LYS A 237 -29.85 -21.39 1.72
N PRO A 238 -29.84 -20.68 2.85
CA PRO A 238 -30.63 -19.45 2.97
C PRO A 238 -30.07 -18.41 2.00
N THR A 239 -30.95 -17.82 1.20
CA THR A 239 -30.65 -16.68 0.35
C THR A 239 -30.49 -15.46 1.26
N LEU A 240 -29.29 -14.88 1.30
CA LEU A 240 -29.05 -13.62 1.99
C LEU A 240 -29.76 -12.49 1.24
N THR A 241 -30.87 -12.01 1.80
CA THR A 241 -31.49 -10.74 1.42
C THR A 241 -30.68 -9.60 2.03
N PRO A 242 -30.33 -8.55 1.28
CA PRO A 242 -29.75 -7.35 1.88
C PRO A 242 -30.83 -6.64 2.69
N VAL A 243 -30.71 -6.64 4.02
CA VAL A 243 -31.52 -5.79 4.88
C VAL A 243 -30.74 -4.51 5.17
N SER A 244 -31.29 -3.41 4.65
CA SER A 244 -30.88 -2.05 5.00
C SER A 244 -31.43 -1.67 6.38
N SER A 245 -30.60 -0.91 7.12
CA SER A 245 -30.94 0.03 8.21
C SER A 245 -31.23 -0.52 9.62
N ARG A 246 -30.20 -0.45 10.49
CA ARG A 246 -30.23 0.22 11.80
C ARG A 246 -28.78 0.50 12.25
N SER A 247 -28.56 1.66 12.83
CA SER A 247 -27.28 2.19 13.31
C SER A 247 -26.73 1.46 14.55
N SER A 248 -26.35 0.19 14.45
CA SER A 248 -25.68 -0.55 15.53
C SER A 248 -24.18 -0.64 15.28
N LYS A 249 -23.36 -0.33 16.30
CA LYS A 249 -21.91 -0.57 16.25
C LYS A 249 -21.63 -2.07 16.00
N PRO A 250 -20.61 -2.44 15.20
CA PRO A 250 -20.28 -3.84 14.94
C PRO A 250 -19.72 -4.52 16.19
N ASN A 251 -20.03 -5.80 16.39
CA ASN A 251 -19.41 -6.63 17.40
C ASN A 251 -17.98 -7.04 16.99
N VAL A 252 -17.18 -7.48 17.96
CA VAL A 252 -15.84 -8.02 17.72
C VAL A 252 -15.71 -9.40 18.35
N LEU A 253 -15.34 -10.39 17.54
CA LEU A 253 -14.85 -11.70 17.98
C LEU A 253 -13.33 -11.72 17.76
N PHE A 254 -12.57 -11.74 18.85
CA PHE A 254 -11.12 -11.63 18.87
C PHE A 254 -10.49 -12.97 19.28
N ILE A 255 -10.05 -13.75 18.30
CA ILE A 255 -9.50 -15.09 18.49
C ILE A 255 -7.97 -15.01 18.54
N ALA A 256 -7.40 -15.34 19.70
CA ALA A 256 -5.95 -15.43 19.89
C ALA A 256 -5.53 -16.89 19.92
N ILE A 257 -4.47 -17.25 19.20
CA ILE A 257 -3.90 -18.61 19.20
C ILE A 257 -2.44 -18.54 19.59
N ASP A 258 -2.07 -19.28 20.62
CA ASP A 258 -0.74 -19.29 21.22
C ASP A 258 0.25 -20.17 20.44
N ASP A 259 1.45 -19.65 20.17
CA ASP A 259 2.55 -20.34 19.47
C ASP A 259 2.21 -20.78 18.02
N LEU A 260 1.19 -20.17 17.41
CA LEU A 260 0.77 -20.51 16.05
C LEU A 260 1.58 -19.73 15.01
N ARG A 261 2.44 -20.44 14.27
CA ARG A 261 3.10 -19.90 13.08
C ARG A 261 2.20 -20.05 11.83
N PRO A 262 2.47 -19.33 10.71
CA PRO A 262 1.75 -19.47 9.44
C PRO A 262 1.93 -20.84 8.73
N GLU A 263 1.70 -21.95 9.43
CA GLU A 263 1.82 -23.33 8.95
C GLU A 263 0.52 -23.90 8.39
N LEU A 264 -0.51 -23.05 8.26
CA LEU A 264 -1.88 -23.39 7.87
C LEU A 264 -2.03 -23.55 6.35
N GLY A 265 -3.07 -24.27 5.93
CA GLY A 265 -3.40 -24.52 4.52
C GLY A 265 -3.55 -23.25 3.68
N CYS A 266 -4.21 -22.21 4.22
CA CYS A 266 -4.38 -20.91 3.55
C CYS A 266 -3.07 -20.13 3.31
N TYR A 267 -2.01 -20.48 4.05
CA TYR A 267 -0.64 -19.98 3.87
C TYR A 267 0.22 -20.90 2.99
N GLY A 268 -0.37 -21.95 2.38
CA GLY A 268 0.30 -22.87 1.46
C GLY A 268 1.16 -23.93 2.15
N LYS A 269 0.80 -24.32 3.38
CA LYS A 269 1.57 -25.24 4.23
C LYS A 269 0.78 -26.52 4.53
N HIS A 270 1.41 -27.45 5.25
CA HIS A 270 0.95 -28.84 5.34
C HIS A 270 -0.06 -29.12 6.47
N VAL A 271 -0.29 -28.17 7.40
CA VAL A 271 -1.32 -28.36 8.43
C VAL A 271 -2.69 -28.32 7.77
N ILE A 272 -3.50 -29.33 8.06
CA ILE A 272 -4.90 -29.44 7.66
C ILE A 272 -5.72 -28.51 8.57
N SER A 273 -6.12 -27.35 8.03
CA SER A 273 -6.83 -26.28 8.75
C SER A 273 -8.07 -25.75 8.00
N PRO A 274 -9.04 -26.60 7.64
CA PRO A 274 -10.15 -26.21 6.77
C PRO A 274 -11.02 -25.07 7.32
N ASN A 275 -11.12 -24.90 8.64
CA ASN A 275 -11.99 -23.88 9.24
C ASN A 275 -11.33 -22.49 9.22
N ILE A 276 -10.05 -22.41 9.53
CA ILE A 276 -9.27 -21.18 9.40
C ILE A 276 -9.10 -20.82 7.91
N ASP A 277 -8.98 -21.81 7.04
CA ASP A 277 -8.96 -21.60 5.58
C ASP A 277 -10.29 -21.00 5.08
N LYS A 278 -11.43 -21.49 5.60
CA LYS A 278 -12.76 -20.90 5.35
C LYS A 278 -12.84 -19.45 5.86
N LEU A 279 -12.28 -19.16 7.04
CA LEU A 279 -12.20 -17.78 7.55
C LEU A 279 -11.35 -16.89 6.64
N ALA A 280 -10.17 -17.36 6.21
CA ALA A 280 -9.33 -16.63 5.25
C ALA A 280 -10.05 -16.35 3.93
N ALA A 281 -10.81 -17.32 3.40
CA ALA A 281 -11.58 -17.17 2.17
C ALA A 281 -12.77 -16.20 2.30
N SER A 282 -13.21 -15.90 3.53
CA SER A 282 -14.32 -14.97 3.81
C SER A 282 -13.87 -13.61 4.36
N GLY A 283 -12.57 -13.42 4.58
CA GLY A 283 -11.97 -12.18 5.05
C GLY A 283 -10.74 -11.78 4.25
N VAL A 284 -9.81 -11.09 4.90
CA VAL A 284 -8.52 -10.69 4.35
C VAL A 284 -7.40 -11.40 5.09
N GLN A 285 -6.58 -12.14 4.35
CA GLN A 285 -5.39 -12.82 4.85
C GLN A 285 -4.14 -11.94 4.71
N PHE A 286 -3.41 -11.74 5.80
CA PHE A 286 -2.16 -10.98 5.81
C PHE A 286 -0.96 -11.93 5.75
N ASN A 287 -0.28 -11.98 4.62
CA ASN A 287 0.86 -12.87 4.45
C ASN A 287 2.09 -12.42 5.24
N ARG A 288 2.19 -11.14 5.63
CA ARG A 288 3.37 -10.54 6.26
C ARG A 288 3.00 -9.75 7.52
N ALA A 289 2.41 -10.45 8.49
CA ALA A 289 2.13 -9.92 9.83
C ALA A 289 3.22 -10.33 10.83
N TYR A 290 3.60 -9.42 11.73
CA TYR A 290 4.71 -9.63 12.67
C TYR A 290 4.37 -9.21 14.11
N CYS A 291 4.80 -10.04 15.07
CA CYS A 291 4.75 -9.72 16.49
C CYS A 291 5.93 -8.80 16.89
N GLN A 292 5.75 -8.01 17.94
CA GLN A 292 6.76 -7.06 18.41
C GLN A 292 7.88 -7.74 19.21
N GLN A 293 7.61 -8.94 19.75
CA GLN A 293 8.62 -9.78 20.39
C GLN A 293 8.14 -11.24 20.45
N ALA A 294 8.99 -12.19 20.07
CA ALA A 294 8.64 -13.61 20.00
C ALA A 294 8.63 -14.33 21.37
N VAL A 295 7.81 -13.83 22.29
CA VAL A 295 7.46 -14.47 23.56
C VAL A 295 6.07 -14.03 24.01
N CYS A 296 5.25 -14.95 24.51
CA CYS A 296 3.82 -14.72 24.76
C CYS A 296 3.52 -13.45 25.56
N GLY A 297 4.17 -13.28 26.71
CA GLY A 297 3.91 -12.16 27.64
C GLY A 297 4.08 -10.79 27.01
N ALA A 298 5.29 -10.52 26.52
CA ALA A 298 5.63 -9.27 25.86
C ALA A 298 4.76 -9.02 24.61
N SER A 299 4.56 -10.02 23.75
CA SER A 299 3.78 -9.86 22.52
C SER A 299 2.32 -9.49 22.80
N ARG A 300 1.68 -10.22 23.73
CA ARG A 300 0.26 -10.05 24.05
C ARG A 300 0.02 -8.71 24.74
N LEU A 301 0.86 -8.33 25.70
CA LEU A 301 0.74 -7.02 26.32
C LEU A 301 1.04 -5.89 25.34
N SER A 302 2.01 -6.08 24.44
CA SER A 302 2.32 -5.11 23.40
C SER A 302 1.11 -4.83 22.52
N LEU A 303 0.45 -5.88 22.01
CA LEU A 303 -0.79 -5.75 21.23
C LEU A 303 -1.90 -5.09 22.07
N MET A 304 -2.22 -5.66 23.23
CA MET A 304 -3.35 -5.20 24.04
C MET A 304 -3.16 -3.78 24.57
N GLY A 305 -1.92 -3.32 24.79
CA GLY A 305 -1.59 -1.97 25.21
C GLY A 305 -1.23 -1.02 24.06
N GLY A 306 -1.09 -1.50 22.82
CA GLY A 306 -0.69 -0.67 21.69
C GLY A 306 0.71 -0.08 21.77
N LEU A 307 1.62 -0.68 22.55
CA LEU A 307 2.98 -0.19 22.81
C LEU A 307 4.03 -1.24 22.49
N TYR A 308 5.23 -0.85 22.01
CA TYR A 308 6.32 -1.80 21.83
C TYR A 308 6.87 -2.32 23.18
N PRO A 309 7.40 -3.55 23.25
CA PRO A 309 8.00 -4.11 24.46
C PRO A 309 9.15 -3.29 25.06
N THR A 310 9.89 -2.53 24.23
CA THR A 310 10.93 -1.62 24.72
C THR A 310 10.36 -0.43 25.50
N ASN A 311 9.15 0.02 25.12
CA ASN A 311 8.42 1.07 25.82
C ASN A 311 7.73 0.56 27.09
N THR A 312 7.02 -0.58 26.99
CA THR A 312 6.39 -1.20 28.17
C THR A 312 7.41 -1.72 29.18
N ARG A 313 8.67 -1.95 28.76
CA ARG A 313 9.71 -2.61 29.55
C ARG A 313 9.33 -4.02 30.01
N GLU A 314 8.31 -4.61 29.37
CA GLU A 314 7.86 -5.98 29.60
C GLU A 314 8.40 -6.87 28.49
N GLN A 315 9.63 -7.33 28.66
CA GLN A 315 10.37 -8.03 27.62
C GLN A 315 10.57 -9.52 27.93
N THR A 316 9.77 -10.11 28.80
CA THR A 316 9.88 -11.54 29.15
C THR A 316 8.52 -12.22 29.15
N PHE A 317 8.49 -13.54 29.34
CA PHE A 317 7.24 -14.25 29.60
C PHE A 317 6.69 -13.98 31.00
N HIS A 318 7.54 -13.54 31.94
CA HIS A 318 7.12 -13.16 33.29
C HIS A 318 6.56 -11.74 33.31
N VAL A 319 5.34 -11.59 32.81
CA VAL A 319 4.61 -10.32 32.93
C VAL A 319 3.86 -10.33 34.26
N ASN A 320 4.43 -9.65 35.26
CA ASN A 320 3.79 -9.44 36.57
C ASN A 320 4.01 -7.98 36.99
N GLY A 321 3.04 -7.40 37.70
CA GLY A 321 3.10 -6.01 38.19
C GLY A 321 3.16 -4.98 37.06
N TRP A 322 2.83 -5.35 35.82
CA TRP A 322 2.87 -4.44 34.68
C TRP A 322 1.86 -3.31 34.85
N ARG A 323 0.70 -3.61 35.45
CA ARG A 323 -0.35 -2.64 35.77
C ARG A 323 0.08 -1.68 36.88
N GLU A 324 0.94 -2.10 37.81
CA GLU A 324 1.54 -1.21 38.82
C GLU A 324 2.58 -0.27 38.18
N ARG A 325 3.35 -0.78 37.22
CA ARG A 325 4.33 0.01 36.46
C ARG A 325 3.67 0.97 35.46
N HIS A 326 2.53 0.57 34.89
CA HIS A 326 1.77 1.30 33.88
C HIS A 326 0.30 1.46 34.28
N PRO A 327 0.00 2.17 35.38
CA PRO A 327 -1.36 2.26 35.92
C PRO A 327 -2.33 2.97 34.98
N ASN A 328 -1.81 3.87 34.13
CA ASN A 328 -2.60 4.70 33.22
C ASN A 328 -2.62 4.16 31.77
N LEU A 329 -2.04 2.99 31.51
CA LEU A 329 -2.05 2.40 30.17
C LEU A 329 -3.46 1.87 29.83
N VAL A 330 -4.13 2.50 28.88
CA VAL A 330 -5.49 2.11 28.48
C VAL A 330 -5.43 0.93 27.49
N THR A 331 -5.72 -0.27 27.98
CA THR A 331 -5.72 -1.48 27.15
C THR A 331 -6.91 -1.55 26.21
N MET A 332 -6.80 -2.33 25.13
CA MET A 332 -7.85 -2.48 24.13
C MET A 332 -9.18 -2.96 24.74
N ASN A 333 -9.15 -3.95 25.63
CA ASN A 333 -10.36 -4.40 26.32
C ASN A 333 -10.96 -3.29 27.20
N GLN A 334 -10.12 -2.58 27.97
CA GLN A 334 -10.56 -1.46 28.80
C GLN A 334 -11.22 -0.39 27.94
N HIS A 335 -10.60 -0.04 26.82
CA HIS A 335 -11.10 0.99 25.94
C HIS A 335 -12.43 0.64 25.31
N PHE A 336 -12.57 -0.56 24.75
CA PHE A 336 -13.86 -1.01 24.21
C PHE A 336 -14.97 -0.99 25.28
N GLY A 337 -14.65 -1.40 26.52
CA GLY A 337 -15.57 -1.30 27.66
C GLY A 337 -15.99 0.14 27.96
N MET A 338 -15.05 1.09 27.98
CA MET A 338 -15.32 2.53 28.15
C MET A 338 -16.23 3.09 27.04
N GLN A 339 -16.25 2.47 25.86
CA GLN A 339 -17.04 2.88 24.69
C GLN A 339 -18.42 2.18 24.60
N GLY A 340 -18.80 1.48 25.67
CA GLY A 340 -20.11 0.85 25.83
C GLY A 340 -20.22 -0.57 25.29
N TYR A 341 -19.09 -1.23 24.97
CA TYR A 341 -19.10 -2.65 24.61
C TYR A 341 -19.20 -3.52 25.84
N GLN A 342 -19.91 -4.63 25.73
CA GLN A 342 -19.80 -5.74 26.67
C GLN A 342 -18.50 -6.51 26.38
N THR A 343 -17.50 -6.38 27.25
CA THR A 343 -16.19 -7.02 27.07
C THR A 343 -16.13 -8.34 27.84
N ILE A 344 -15.88 -9.42 27.10
CA ILE A 344 -15.84 -10.78 27.64
C ILE A 344 -14.52 -11.43 27.22
N GLY A 345 -13.73 -11.87 28.19
CA GLY A 345 -12.45 -12.53 27.94
C GLY A 345 -12.43 -13.95 28.49
N MET A 346 -11.80 -14.87 27.75
CA MET A 346 -11.50 -16.22 28.24
C MET A 346 -10.20 -16.77 27.66
N GLY A 347 -9.55 -17.64 28.44
CA GLY A 347 -8.34 -18.32 28.00
C GLY A 347 -7.12 -17.41 27.88
N LYS A 348 -6.21 -17.75 26.96
CA LYS A 348 -4.92 -17.06 26.84
C LYS A 348 -5.03 -15.86 25.90
N ILE A 349 -5.53 -14.73 26.43
CA ILE A 349 -5.51 -13.41 25.76
C ILE A 349 -4.26 -12.65 26.18
N TYR A 350 -4.13 -12.42 27.49
CA TYR A 350 -2.86 -12.09 28.15
C TYR A 350 -2.08 -13.37 28.47
N HIS A 351 -0.86 -13.25 29.00
CA HIS A 351 -0.08 -14.43 29.39
C HIS A 351 -0.65 -15.11 30.65
N GLY A 352 -1.18 -16.32 30.49
CA GLY A 352 -1.75 -17.10 31.57
C GLY A 352 -3.02 -17.81 31.12
N HIS A 353 -3.40 -18.89 31.83
CA HIS A 353 -4.56 -19.70 31.46
C HIS A 353 -5.85 -19.31 32.20
N ASN A 354 -5.69 -18.60 33.32
CA ASN A 354 -6.73 -18.08 34.20
C ASN A 354 -6.45 -16.59 34.49
N GLY A 355 -7.34 -15.91 35.20
CA GLY A 355 -7.22 -14.51 35.66
C GLY A 355 -6.06 -14.26 36.63
N GLY A 356 -4.83 -14.50 36.17
CA GLY A 356 -3.59 -14.34 36.91
C GLY A 356 -2.98 -12.93 36.77
N PRO A 357 -1.83 -12.68 37.39
CA PRO A 357 -1.25 -11.34 37.55
C PRO A 357 -0.86 -10.60 36.26
N ALA A 358 -0.78 -11.30 35.12
CA ALA A 358 -0.57 -10.67 33.81
C ALA A 358 -1.88 -10.22 33.15
N THR A 359 -3.01 -10.81 33.56
CA THR A 359 -4.32 -10.56 32.97
C THR A 359 -4.93 -9.30 33.56
N ASP A 360 -5.46 -8.47 32.68
CA ASP A 360 -6.13 -7.23 33.04
C ASP A 360 -7.56 -7.43 33.54
N VAL A 361 -7.76 -8.30 34.53
CA VAL A 361 -9.07 -8.84 34.93
C VAL A 361 -10.07 -7.73 35.28
N GLU A 362 -9.62 -6.67 35.96
CA GLU A 362 -10.46 -5.55 36.40
C GLU A 362 -11.09 -4.75 35.26
N ASN A 363 -10.53 -4.84 34.05
CA ASN A 363 -11.00 -4.10 32.87
C ASN A 363 -11.75 -4.98 31.87
N TRP A 364 -12.25 -6.14 32.31
CA TRP A 364 -13.25 -6.94 31.60
C TRP A 364 -14.59 -6.83 32.30
N ASN A 365 -15.69 -6.69 31.56
CA ASN A 365 -17.01 -6.84 32.19
C ASN A 365 -17.23 -8.28 32.68
N THR A 366 -16.67 -9.25 31.96
CA THR A 366 -16.70 -10.66 32.37
C THR A 366 -15.40 -11.34 31.96
N TRP A 367 -14.70 -11.92 32.94
CA TRP A 367 -13.59 -12.83 32.70
C TRP A 367 -14.03 -14.26 33.04
N ILE A 368 -13.77 -15.22 32.15
CA ILE A 368 -14.21 -16.61 32.31
C ILE A 368 -12.98 -17.52 32.46
N ASP A 369 -12.81 -18.05 33.67
CA ASP A 369 -11.79 -19.04 33.95
C ASP A 369 -12.26 -20.46 33.61
N ILE A 370 -11.40 -21.19 32.92
CA ILE A 370 -11.64 -22.57 32.52
C ILE A 370 -10.37 -23.34 32.81
N SER A 371 -10.47 -24.40 33.61
CA SER A 371 -9.36 -25.27 33.94
C SER A 371 -9.66 -26.72 33.58
N THR A 372 -8.59 -27.43 33.22
CA THR A 372 -8.61 -28.88 33.01
C THR A 372 -7.20 -29.41 33.20
N SER A 373 -7.05 -30.73 33.31
CA SER A 373 -5.73 -31.35 33.33
C SER A 373 -5.09 -31.22 31.94
N GLU A 374 -3.79 -30.93 31.88
CA GLU A 374 -3.04 -30.84 30.62
C GLU A 374 -3.04 -32.18 29.86
N TYR A 375 -3.05 -33.31 30.60
CA TYR A 375 -3.03 -34.66 30.05
C TYR A 375 -4.36 -35.39 30.32
N ALA A 376 -4.83 -36.16 29.35
CA ALA A 376 -5.97 -37.04 29.47
C ALA A 376 -5.57 -38.44 29.99
N LEU A 377 -4.43 -38.98 29.54
CA LEU A 377 -4.01 -40.35 29.87
C LEU A 377 -3.46 -40.44 31.29
N GLN A 378 -3.96 -41.39 32.07
CA GLN A 378 -3.54 -41.56 33.46
C GLN A 378 -2.03 -41.77 33.60
N LYS A 379 -1.42 -42.56 32.71
CA LYS A 379 0.04 -42.77 32.69
C LYS A 379 0.85 -41.48 32.61
N ASN A 380 0.37 -40.48 31.86
CA ASN A 380 1.07 -39.20 31.70
C ASN A 380 0.88 -38.32 32.93
N LYS A 381 -0.29 -38.36 33.57
CA LYS A 381 -0.53 -37.73 34.87
C LYS A 381 0.38 -38.31 35.95
N ASP A 382 0.51 -39.63 35.98
CA ASP A 382 1.38 -40.33 36.94
C ASP A 382 2.85 -39.95 36.74
N LEU A 383 3.30 -39.79 35.48
CA LEU A 383 4.65 -39.29 35.16
C LEU A 383 4.88 -37.86 35.69
N VAL A 384 3.88 -36.97 35.60
CA VAL A 384 3.97 -35.62 36.16
C VAL A 384 4.13 -35.68 37.68
N ILE A 385 3.27 -36.46 38.35
CA ILE A 385 3.31 -36.65 39.81
C ILE A 385 4.67 -37.19 40.25
N GLN A 386 5.20 -38.18 39.52
CA GLN A 386 6.50 -38.78 39.81
C GLN A 386 7.62 -37.75 39.61
N ALA A 387 7.63 -37.02 38.50
CA ALA A 387 8.66 -36.01 38.22
C ALA A 387 8.66 -34.85 39.25
N LEU A 388 7.48 -34.46 39.74
CA LEU A 388 7.35 -33.48 40.83
C LEU A 388 7.90 -33.99 42.16
N LYS A 389 7.68 -35.26 42.48
CA LYS A 389 8.24 -35.91 43.69
C LYS A 389 9.76 -36.02 43.61
N ASP A 390 10.26 -36.51 42.49
CA ASP A 390 11.68 -36.80 42.31
C ASP A 390 12.51 -35.52 42.05
N LYS A 391 11.85 -34.41 41.68
CA LYS A 391 12.47 -33.14 41.27
C LYS A 391 13.53 -33.34 40.18
N THR A 392 13.24 -34.26 39.25
CA THR A 392 14.21 -34.73 38.24
C THR A 392 14.50 -33.72 37.14
N LYS A 393 13.56 -32.80 36.86
CA LYS A 393 13.65 -31.77 35.83
C LYS A 393 12.97 -30.47 36.28
N GLY A 394 13.13 -29.40 35.52
CA GLY A 394 12.47 -28.11 35.76
C GLY A 394 13.11 -27.26 36.86
N SER A 395 12.42 -26.17 37.22
CA SER A 395 12.84 -25.21 38.24
C SER A 395 11.66 -24.80 39.13
N LYS A 396 11.92 -24.01 40.18
CA LYS A 396 10.86 -23.43 41.03
C LYS A 396 9.81 -22.65 40.23
N HIS A 397 10.23 -21.98 39.15
CA HIS A 397 9.36 -21.12 38.33
C HIS A 397 8.78 -21.84 37.09
N ALA A 398 9.34 -23.00 36.74
CA ALA A 398 8.86 -23.86 35.66
C ALA A 398 9.01 -25.33 36.11
N PRO A 399 8.06 -25.84 36.92
CA PRO A 399 8.18 -27.17 37.50
C PRO A 399 8.22 -28.27 36.43
N PRO A 400 8.74 -29.47 36.78
CA PRO A 400 8.76 -30.61 35.86
C PRO A 400 7.36 -30.93 35.34
N GLU A 401 7.32 -31.41 34.11
CA GLU A 401 6.09 -31.68 33.35
C GLU A 401 6.13 -33.07 32.72
N GLY A 402 4.96 -33.60 32.34
CA GLY A 402 4.81 -34.87 31.62
C GLY A 402 5.48 -34.89 30.23
N PRO A 403 5.12 -35.83 29.36
CA PRO A 403 5.73 -35.92 28.02
C PRO A 403 5.35 -34.73 27.12
N MET A 404 6.23 -34.31 26.22
CA MET A 404 5.98 -33.18 25.29
C MET A 404 4.80 -33.38 24.32
N THR A 405 4.24 -34.59 24.25
CA THR A 405 3.18 -34.96 23.32
C THR A 405 2.17 -35.91 23.97
N GLU A 406 0.89 -35.80 23.62
CA GLU A 406 -0.13 -36.81 23.96
C GLU A 406 -1.14 -37.01 22.81
N CYS A 407 -1.40 -38.29 22.51
CA CYS A 407 -2.37 -38.76 21.54
C CYS A 407 -3.38 -39.66 22.26
N ALA A 408 -4.36 -39.07 22.93
CA ALA A 408 -5.42 -39.80 23.64
C ALA A 408 -6.67 -39.93 22.76
N ASP A 409 -7.29 -41.11 22.73
CA ASP A 409 -8.57 -41.31 22.04
C ASP A 409 -9.73 -40.85 22.92
N VAL A 410 -10.02 -39.55 22.85
CA VAL A 410 -10.99 -38.86 23.72
C VAL A 410 -11.74 -37.78 22.94
N PRO A 411 -12.92 -37.32 23.39
CA PRO A 411 -13.61 -36.18 22.80
C PRO A 411 -12.81 -34.88 22.95
N ASP A 412 -13.07 -33.90 22.07
CA ASP A 412 -12.42 -32.59 22.03
C ASP A 412 -12.45 -31.86 23.38
N ASP A 413 -13.61 -31.90 24.05
CA ASP A 413 -13.88 -31.21 25.32
C ASP A 413 -13.16 -31.82 26.53
N THR A 414 -12.31 -32.85 26.31
CA THR A 414 -11.39 -33.37 27.32
C THR A 414 -10.24 -32.38 27.57
N TYR A 415 -9.72 -31.77 26.50
CA TYR A 415 -8.63 -30.81 26.55
C TYR A 415 -9.13 -29.36 26.62
N ILE A 416 -8.23 -28.45 27.00
CA ILE A 416 -8.60 -27.08 27.38
C ILE A 416 -9.28 -26.28 26.26
N ASP A 417 -8.80 -26.42 25.02
CA ASP A 417 -9.33 -25.64 23.90
C ASP A 417 -10.70 -26.13 23.43
N GLY A 418 -11.02 -27.43 23.59
CA GLY A 418 -12.36 -27.95 23.38
C GLY A 418 -13.35 -27.36 24.39
N LYS A 419 -12.97 -27.34 25.69
CA LYS A 419 -13.78 -26.70 26.75
C LYS A 419 -13.97 -25.21 26.52
N ARG A 420 -12.95 -24.49 26.07
CA ARG A 420 -13.02 -23.06 25.72
C ARG A 420 -13.97 -22.82 24.55
N ALA A 421 -13.91 -23.62 23.49
CA ALA A 421 -14.85 -23.53 22.39
C ALA A 421 -16.29 -23.76 22.86
N THR A 422 -16.55 -24.81 23.64
CA THR A 422 -17.86 -25.06 24.24
C THR A 422 -18.35 -23.88 25.07
N ARG A 423 -17.48 -23.26 25.86
CA ARG A 423 -17.84 -22.09 26.66
C ARG A 423 -18.09 -20.84 25.82
N ALA A 424 -17.30 -20.60 24.77
CA ALA A 424 -17.52 -19.49 23.84
C ALA A 424 -18.87 -19.62 23.13
N ILE A 425 -19.27 -20.83 22.74
CA ILE A 425 -20.59 -21.10 22.12
C ILE A 425 -21.73 -20.73 23.09
N GLN A 426 -21.61 -21.09 24.38
CA GLN A 426 -22.60 -20.70 25.39
C GLN A 426 -22.68 -19.18 25.58
N VAL A 427 -21.55 -18.48 25.52
CA VAL A 427 -21.51 -17.02 25.59
C VAL A 427 -22.18 -16.39 24.36
N LEU A 428 -21.90 -16.91 23.16
CA LEU A 428 -22.56 -16.44 21.93
C LEU A 428 -24.08 -16.67 21.97
N ASP A 429 -24.53 -17.80 22.51
CA ASP A 429 -25.96 -18.08 22.70
C ASP A 429 -26.63 -17.07 23.66
N GLN A 430 -25.92 -16.66 24.71
CA GLN A 430 -26.40 -15.62 25.63
C GLN A 430 -26.44 -14.24 24.97
N LEU A 431 -25.35 -13.85 24.28
CA LEU A 431 -25.26 -12.56 23.59
C LEU A 431 -26.34 -12.41 22.50
N ALA A 432 -26.67 -13.50 21.80
CA ALA A 432 -27.75 -13.49 20.81
C ALA A 432 -29.14 -13.25 21.42
N LYS A 433 -29.35 -13.62 22.69
CA LYS A 433 -30.60 -13.38 23.43
C LYS A 433 -30.67 -11.95 24.00
N ASP A 434 -29.53 -11.41 24.43
CA ASP A 434 -29.46 -10.13 25.13
C ASP A 434 -29.53 -8.93 24.16
N GLY A 435 -29.01 -9.06 22.93
CA GLY A 435 -29.35 -8.26 21.72
C GLY A 435 -29.16 -6.73 21.72
N GLU A 436 -28.96 -6.06 22.85
CA GLU A 436 -29.04 -4.60 22.97
C GLU A 436 -27.68 -3.88 22.95
N LYS A 437 -26.59 -4.52 23.39
CA LYS A 437 -25.25 -3.92 23.48
C LYS A 437 -24.27 -4.59 22.52
N PRO A 438 -23.37 -3.83 21.85
CA PRO A 438 -22.30 -4.45 21.07
C PRO A 438 -21.33 -5.19 22.00
N PHE A 439 -20.73 -6.28 21.53
CA PHE A 439 -19.80 -7.08 22.35
C PHE A 439 -18.38 -7.10 21.79
N PHE A 440 -17.40 -7.24 22.69
CA PHE A 440 -16.02 -7.60 22.40
C PHE A 440 -15.74 -8.93 23.09
N LEU A 441 -15.80 -10.03 22.33
CA LEU A 441 -15.58 -11.38 22.84
C LEU A 441 -14.18 -11.84 22.45
N ALA A 442 -13.29 -11.98 23.43
CA ALA A 442 -11.94 -12.46 23.25
C ALA A 442 -11.80 -13.93 23.67
N VAL A 443 -11.42 -14.80 22.73
CA VAL A 443 -11.26 -16.23 22.94
C VAL A 443 -9.81 -16.62 22.70
N GLY A 444 -9.09 -16.96 23.76
CA GLY A 444 -7.68 -17.34 23.70
C GLY A 444 -7.47 -18.85 23.77
N PHE A 445 -7.07 -19.46 22.65
CA PHE A 445 -6.69 -20.87 22.56
C PHE A 445 -5.20 -21.06 22.90
N THR A 446 -4.87 -22.18 23.56
CA THR A 446 -3.50 -22.50 24.01
C THR A 446 -2.73 -23.32 22.97
N LYS A 447 -3.37 -24.22 22.23
CA LYS A 447 -2.65 -25.03 21.24
C LYS A 447 -2.40 -24.21 19.98
N PRO A 448 -1.23 -24.37 19.33
CA PRO A 448 -0.28 -25.47 19.49
C PRO A 448 0.85 -25.29 20.54
N HIS A 449 0.78 -24.39 21.52
CA HIS A 449 1.79 -24.32 22.60
C HIS A 449 1.99 -25.68 23.32
N LEU A 450 3.23 -25.96 23.70
CA LEU A 450 3.62 -27.17 24.42
C LEU A 450 2.83 -27.37 25.74
N PRO A 451 2.58 -28.63 26.17
CA PRO A 451 2.80 -29.87 25.42
C PRO A 451 1.85 -29.99 24.23
N PHE A 452 2.28 -30.67 23.16
CA PHE A 452 1.44 -30.95 21.99
C PHE A 452 0.45 -32.08 22.30
N VAL A 453 -0.64 -31.71 22.97
CA VAL A 453 -1.73 -32.61 23.37
C VAL A 453 -2.94 -32.35 22.48
N ALA A 454 -3.45 -33.40 21.85
CA ALA A 454 -4.63 -33.34 21.00
C ALA A 454 -5.32 -34.71 20.95
N PRO A 455 -6.64 -34.76 20.75
CA PRO A 455 -7.36 -36.01 20.51
C PRO A 455 -6.81 -36.82 19.34
N LYS A 456 -6.81 -38.16 19.46
CA LYS A 456 -6.25 -39.10 18.49
C LYS A 456 -6.71 -38.82 17.06
N LYS A 457 -7.98 -38.45 16.86
CA LYS A 457 -8.53 -38.14 15.53
C LYS A 457 -7.78 -37.05 14.76
N TYR A 458 -7.08 -36.12 15.43
CA TYR A 458 -6.26 -35.11 14.76
C TYR A 458 -4.84 -35.58 14.45
N TRP A 459 -4.33 -36.53 15.25
CA TRP A 459 -3.08 -37.22 14.93
C TRP A 459 -3.27 -38.10 13.70
N ASP A 460 -4.41 -38.79 13.60
CA ASP A 460 -4.77 -39.68 12.49
C ASP A 460 -4.91 -38.96 11.14
N LEU A 461 -4.93 -37.62 11.12
CA LEU A 461 -4.91 -36.83 9.87
C LEU A 461 -3.55 -36.87 9.16
N TYR A 462 -2.50 -37.32 9.85
CA TYR A 462 -1.13 -37.23 9.36
C TYR A 462 -0.37 -38.55 9.53
N GLU A 463 0.43 -38.88 8.51
CA GLU A 463 1.39 -39.98 8.58
C GLU A 463 2.71 -39.49 9.18
N ARG A 464 3.07 -39.98 10.37
CA ARG A 464 4.27 -39.53 11.11
C ARG A 464 5.54 -39.58 10.27
N GLU A 465 5.69 -40.63 9.46
CA GLU A 465 6.90 -40.85 8.67
C GLU A 465 7.04 -39.88 7.49
N SER A 466 5.97 -39.15 7.13
CA SER A 466 6.01 -38.11 6.10
C SER A 466 6.67 -36.81 6.57
N PHE A 467 6.85 -36.61 7.88
CA PHE A 467 7.51 -35.42 8.42
C PHE A 467 9.02 -35.50 8.28
N SER A 468 9.64 -34.39 7.89
CA SER A 468 11.08 -34.20 7.82
C SER A 468 11.49 -32.91 8.53
N MET A 469 12.66 -32.93 9.17
CA MET A 469 13.25 -31.71 9.73
C MET A 469 13.55 -30.70 8.61
N PRO A 470 13.41 -29.40 8.88
CA PRO A 470 13.70 -28.39 7.87
C PRO A 470 15.21 -28.35 7.57
N PRO A 471 15.61 -27.94 6.35
CA PRO A 471 17.00 -28.02 5.90
C PRO A 471 17.91 -26.93 6.50
N ASN A 472 17.35 -25.90 7.14
CA ASN A 472 18.07 -24.78 7.76
C ASN A 472 18.61 -25.16 9.16
N GLY A 473 19.51 -26.15 9.21
CA GLY A 473 20.18 -26.56 10.44
C GLY A 473 21.25 -25.56 10.90
N GLY A 474 21.39 -25.40 12.22
CA GLY A 474 22.47 -24.64 12.85
C GLY A 474 22.25 -23.13 12.99
N ARG A 475 23.21 -22.48 13.66
CA ARG A 475 23.21 -21.05 13.96
C ARG A 475 23.78 -20.25 12.78
N PRO A 476 23.12 -19.18 12.31
CA PRO A 476 23.64 -18.35 11.23
C PRO A 476 24.95 -17.65 11.60
N PRO A 477 25.84 -17.33 10.62
CA PRO A 477 27.10 -16.64 10.89
C PRO A 477 26.91 -15.31 11.64
N LYS A 478 27.75 -15.07 12.64
CA LYS A 478 27.74 -13.90 13.54
C LYS A 478 26.48 -13.74 14.42
N TRP A 479 25.48 -14.61 14.33
CA TRP A 479 24.39 -14.60 15.31
C TRP A 479 24.94 -14.97 16.71
N PRO A 480 24.66 -14.20 17.77
CA PRO A 480 25.16 -14.54 19.11
C PRO A 480 24.62 -15.88 19.62
N GLU A 481 25.44 -16.64 20.34
CA GLU A 481 25.08 -17.98 20.81
C GLU A 481 23.88 -18.01 21.74
N ASP A 482 23.91 -17.13 22.73
CA ASP A 482 22.87 -16.89 23.72
C ASP A 482 21.58 -16.32 23.12
N ALA A 483 21.64 -15.80 21.89
CA ALA A 483 20.52 -15.26 21.14
C ALA A 483 19.91 -16.24 20.12
N ALA A 484 20.56 -17.38 19.86
CA ALA A 484 20.08 -18.38 18.90
C ALA A 484 19.10 -19.40 19.53
N PHE A 485 18.95 -19.37 20.85
CA PHE A 485 18.08 -20.25 21.63
C PHE A 485 18.28 -21.76 21.33
N THR A 486 19.52 -22.20 21.14
CA THR A 486 19.85 -23.57 20.69
C THR A 486 19.52 -24.68 21.70
N LYS A 487 19.27 -24.33 22.97
CA LYS A 487 18.95 -25.29 24.04
C LYS A 487 17.47 -25.55 24.25
N ALA A 488 16.58 -24.81 23.57
CA ALA A 488 15.13 -24.91 23.74
C ALA A 488 14.70 -25.02 25.22
N ASN A 489 15.16 -24.10 26.09
CA ASN A 489 15.05 -24.22 27.55
C ASN A 489 13.62 -24.46 28.06
N GLU A 490 12.60 -23.99 27.32
CA GLU A 490 11.19 -24.27 27.61
C GLU A 490 10.87 -25.78 27.67
N MET A 491 11.55 -26.60 26.85
CA MET A 491 11.34 -28.04 26.74
C MET A 491 12.08 -28.85 27.82
N GLN A 492 13.06 -28.26 28.52
CA GLN A 492 13.91 -28.99 29.48
C GLN A 492 13.14 -29.52 30.70
N ARG A 493 11.95 -28.98 30.98
CA ARG A 493 11.10 -29.44 32.08
C ARG A 493 10.35 -30.75 31.78
N TYR A 494 10.23 -31.15 30.52
CA TYR A 494 9.44 -32.32 30.11
C TYR A 494 10.24 -33.61 30.31
N VAL A 495 9.58 -34.67 30.82
CA VAL A 495 10.25 -35.95 31.16
C VAL A 495 10.98 -36.60 29.99
N ASP A 496 10.51 -36.42 28.75
CA ASP A 496 11.08 -37.00 27.53
C ASP A 496 12.06 -36.08 26.77
N TYR A 497 12.49 -34.97 27.38
CA TYR A 497 13.63 -34.17 26.88
C TYR A 497 14.95 -34.94 26.99
N VAL A 498 15.76 -34.95 25.92
CA VAL A 498 17.00 -35.74 25.78
C VAL A 498 18.21 -34.84 25.52
N GLY A 499 19.35 -35.14 26.14
CA GLY A 499 20.63 -34.48 25.84
C GLY A 499 20.75 -33.04 26.35
N ASP A 500 21.63 -32.24 25.72
CA ASP A 500 21.87 -30.83 26.05
C ASP A 500 21.10 -29.86 25.13
N GLY A 501 20.36 -30.40 24.15
CA GLY A 501 19.57 -29.59 23.22
C GLY A 501 18.88 -30.42 22.14
N PRO A 502 17.97 -29.80 21.36
CA PRO A 502 17.33 -30.40 20.19
C PRO A 502 18.24 -31.12 19.20
N LYS A 503 19.51 -30.72 19.09
CA LYS A 503 20.51 -31.40 18.25
C LYS A 503 20.73 -32.87 18.64
N ASP A 504 20.48 -33.22 19.92
CA ASP A 504 20.66 -34.56 20.47
C ASP A 504 19.36 -35.38 20.42
N PHE A 505 18.24 -34.78 19.97
CA PHE A 505 16.99 -35.50 19.88
C PHE A 505 17.05 -36.57 18.78
N PRO A 506 16.67 -37.82 19.08
CA PRO A 506 16.62 -38.84 18.06
C PRO A 506 15.58 -38.46 16.99
N GLN A 507 15.82 -38.87 15.74
CA GLN A 507 14.94 -38.54 14.61
C GLN A 507 13.47 -38.94 14.87
N SER A 508 13.25 -40.05 15.57
CA SER A 508 11.91 -40.51 15.97
C SER A 508 11.18 -39.53 16.90
N LEU A 509 11.89 -38.89 17.83
CA LEU A 509 11.34 -37.85 18.70
C LEU A 509 11.02 -36.58 17.90
N ASN A 510 11.94 -36.14 17.04
CA ASN A 510 11.73 -34.97 16.18
C ASN A 510 10.48 -35.13 15.28
N LYS A 511 10.33 -36.27 14.60
CA LYS A 511 9.13 -36.58 13.80
C LYS A 511 7.86 -36.61 14.64
N LYS A 512 7.93 -37.16 15.86
CA LYS A 512 6.79 -37.19 16.79
C LYS A 512 6.38 -35.78 17.24
N LEU A 513 7.33 -34.88 17.46
CA LEU A 513 7.08 -33.48 17.81
C LEU A 513 6.45 -32.71 16.63
N LEU A 514 6.96 -32.88 15.42
CA LEU A 514 6.36 -32.30 14.19
C LEU A 514 4.91 -32.76 14.00
N HIS A 515 4.69 -34.07 14.13
CA HIS A 515 3.35 -34.67 14.08
C HIS A 515 2.43 -34.10 15.17
N GLY A 516 2.95 -33.94 16.39
CA GLY A 516 2.20 -33.36 17.50
C GLY A 516 1.81 -31.91 17.28
N TYR A 517 2.71 -31.07 16.78
CA TYR A 517 2.39 -29.68 16.45
C TYR A 517 1.30 -29.61 15.39
N ALA A 518 1.40 -30.40 14.32
CA ALA A 518 0.39 -30.45 13.26
C ALA A 518 -0.98 -30.92 13.77
N ALA A 519 -1.00 -31.96 14.63
CA ALA A 519 -2.23 -32.44 15.26
C ALA A 519 -2.85 -31.39 16.21
N ALA A 520 -2.03 -30.70 17.00
CA ALA A 520 -2.48 -29.64 17.90
C ALA A 520 -3.01 -28.42 17.13
N ALA A 521 -2.39 -28.07 16.00
CA ALA A 521 -2.84 -27.01 15.10
C ALA A 521 -4.18 -27.36 14.42
N SER A 522 -4.38 -28.60 13.98
CA SER A 522 -5.69 -29.07 13.47
C SER A 522 -6.76 -29.15 14.56
N PHE A 523 -6.38 -29.46 15.80
CA PHE A 523 -7.31 -29.45 16.93
C PHE A 523 -7.82 -28.03 17.22
N VAL A 524 -6.95 -27.03 17.24
CA VAL A 524 -7.39 -25.63 17.41
C VAL A 524 -8.19 -25.14 16.21
N ASP A 525 -7.84 -25.53 14.98
CA ASP A 525 -8.65 -25.24 13.78
C ASP A 525 -10.10 -25.73 13.93
N ALA A 526 -10.30 -26.97 14.38
CA ALA A 526 -11.64 -27.51 14.61
C ALA A 526 -12.42 -26.73 15.68
N ASN A 527 -11.74 -26.29 16.75
CA ASN A 527 -12.35 -25.48 17.79
C ASN A 527 -12.68 -24.05 17.33
N VAL A 528 -11.86 -23.45 16.46
CA VAL A 528 -12.18 -22.20 15.76
C VAL A 528 -13.44 -22.40 14.91
N GLY A 529 -13.50 -23.49 14.13
CA GLY A 529 -14.69 -23.85 13.35
C GLY A 529 -15.96 -23.90 14.20
N ARG A 530 -15.93 -24.59 15.34
CA ARG A 530 -17.07 -24.68 16.27
C ARG A 530 -17.56 -23.31 16.76
N VAL A 531 -16.65 -22.37 17.03
CA VAL A 531 -17.02 -21.01 17.46
C VAL A 531 -17.58 -20.19 16.30
N LEU A 532 -16.98 -20.28 15.11
CA LEU A 532 -17.46 -19.58 13.90
C LEU A 532 -18.82 -20.09 13.43
N ASP A 533 -19.03 -21.40 13.45
CA ASP A 533 -20.31 -22.02 13.10
C ASP A 533 -21.40 -21.58 14.09
N ALA A 534 -21.10 -21.52 15.40
CA ALA A 534 -22.04 -20.98 16.38
C ALA A 534 -22.33 -19.49 16.15
N LEU A 535 -21.34 -18.68 15.78
CA LEU A 535 -21.57 -17.27 15.44
C LEU A 535 -22.55 -17.11 14.26
N GLU A 536 -22.44 -17.99 13.26
CA GLU A 536 -23.33 -18.06 12.09
C GLU A 536 -24.73 -18.57 12.47
N GLU A 537 -24.82 -19.70 13.17
CA GLU A 537 -26.09 -20.33 13.60
C GLU A 537 -26.92 -19.42 14.51
N LYS A 538 -26.28 -18.58 15.32
CA LYS A 538 -26.94 -17.62 16.21
C LYS A 538 -27.30 -16.28 15.54
N GLY A 539 -27.04 -16.14 14.22
CA GLY A 539 -27.36 -14.93 13.47
C GLY A 539 -26.51 -13.71 13.83
N LEU A 540 -25.37 -13.91 14.52
CA LEU A 540 -24.49 -12.83 14.95
C LEU A 540 -23.44 -12.47 13.89
N ALA A 541 -23.21 -13.34 12.91
CA ALA A 541 -22.14 -13.19 11.93
C ALA A 541 -22.23 -11.89 11.11
N ASP A 542 -23.42 -11.45 10.70
CA ASP A 542 -23.57 -10.30 9.80
C ASP A 542 -23.20 -8.95 10.43
N ASN A 543 -23.13 -8.87 11.76
CA ASN A 543 -22.71 -7.68 12.50
C ASN A 543 -21.41 -7.89 13.31
N THR A 544 -20.63 -8.95 13.03
CA THR A 544 -19.43 -9.27 13.83
C THR A 544 -18.15 -9.25 13.00
N ILE A 545 -17.22 -8.37 13.37
CA ILE A 545 -15.83 -8.40 12.91
C ILE A 545 -15.14 -9.58 13.59
N VAL A 546 -14.49 -10.43 12.81
CA VAL A 546 -13.73 -11.57 13.32
C VAL A 546 -12.25 -11.32 13.06
N VAL A 547 -11.44 -11.38 14.12
CA VAL A 547 -9.98 -11.33 14.03
C VAL A 547 -9.42 -12.66 14.52
N LEU A 548 -8.55 -13.27 13.72
CA LEU A 548 -7.73 -14.41 14.14
C LEU A 548 -6.26 -14.03 14.02
N TRP A 549 -5.50 -14.22 15.10
CA TRP A 549 -4.08 -13.90 15.15
C TRP A 549 -3.29 -14.92 15.97
N GLY A 550 -2.05 -15.17 15.56
CA GLY A 550 -1.04 -15.84 16.39
C GLY A 550 -0.23 -14.83 17.19
N ASP A 551 0.11 -15.11 18.45
CA ASP A 551 0.87 -14.17 19.28
C ASP A 551 2.35 -14.08 18.91
N HIS A 552 2.93 -15.17 18.44
CA HIS A 552 4.23 -15.22 17.77
C HIS A 552 4.35 -16.52 16.97
N GLY A 553 5.42 -16.64 16.18
CA GLY A 553 5.74 -17.85 15.43
C GLY A 553 6.36 -18.96 16.31
N TRP A 554 7.01 -19.93 15.66
CA TRP A 554 7.57 -21.11 16.31
C TRP A 554 8.59 -21.85 15.43
N LYS A 555 9.71 -22.28 16.01
CA LYS A 555 10.69 -23.19 15.39
C LYS A 555 10.23 -24.64 15.47
N LEU A 556 10.13 -25.29 14.31
CA LEU A 556 9.81 -26.71 14.17
C LEU A 556 11.04 -27.50 13.73
N GLY A 557 12.15 -27.32 14.46
CA GLY A 557 13.46 -27.84 14.07
C GLY A 557 14.35 -26.85 13.33
N ASP A 558 13.80 -25.70 12.92
CA ASP A 558 14.52 -24.59 12.31
C ASP A 558 15.73 -24.20 13.20
N HIS A 559 16.88 -23.94 12.56
CA HIS A 559 18.16 -23.62 13.22
C HIS A 559 18.63 -24.67 14.25
N SER A 560 18.26 -25.94 14.05
CA SER A 560 18.50 -27.03 15.00
C SER A 560 17.95 -26.73 16.40
N SER A 561 16.80 -26.05 16.47
CA SER A 561 16.13 -25.65 17.70
C SER A 561 14.61 -25.83 17.62
N TRP A 562 13.93 -25.58 18.74
CA TRP A 562 12.48 -25.60 18.90
C TRP A 562 12.02 -24.39 19.70
N CYS A 563 10.71 -24.22 19.81
CA CYS A 563 10.06 -23.12 20.54
C CYS A 563 10.23 -21.76 19.84
N LYS A 564 10.07 -20.69 20.60
CA LYS A 564 10.20 -19.29 20.18
C LYS A 564 11.50 -18.69 20.71
N HIS A 565 11.51 -17.42 21.11
CA HIS A 565 12.61 -16.76 21.82
C HIS A 565 13.77 -16.24 20.95
N THR A 566 13.50 -15.84 19.70
CA THR A 566 14.49 -15.21 18.83
C THR A 566 13.86 -14.10 17.96
N ASN A 567 14.69 -13.39 17.20
CA ASN A 567 14.26 -12.45 16.17
C ASN A 567 14.18 -13.07 14.76
N PHE A 568 14.25 -14.40 14.62
CA PHE A 568 14.11 -15.06 13.32
C PHE A 568 12.72 -14.83 12.70
N GLU A 569 12.63 -14.92 11.38
CA GLU A 569 11.39 -14.86 10.61
C GLU A 569 10.38 -15.90 11.10
N CYS A 570 10.82 -17.13 11.35
CA CYS A 570 9.97 -18.23 11.81
C CYS A 570 9.35 -18.00 13.20
N ASP A 571 9.98 -17.16 14.03
CA ASP A 571 9.54 -16.83 15.39
C ASP A 571 8.72 -15.52 15.44
N THR A 572 8.96 -14.59 14.52
CA THR A 572 8.32 -13.26 14.55
C THR A 572 7.14 -13.12 13.60
N ARG A 573 7.10 -13.88 12.50
CA ARG A 573 6.00 -13.86 11.54
C ARG A 573 4.83 -14.69 12.06
N VAL A 574 3.63 -14.11 12.02
CA VAL A 574 2.41 -14.69 12.58
C VAL A 574 1.29 -14.77 11.55
N PRO A 575 0.34 -15.71 11.69
CA PRO A 575 -0.89 -15.67 10.91
C PRO A 575 -1.75 -14.52 11.42
N LEU A 576 -2.33 -13.77 10.49
CA LEU A 576 -3.36 -12.77 10.76
C LEU A 576 -4.44 -12.83 9.69
N ILE A 577 -5.68 -12.97 10.12
CA ILE A 577 -6.87 -12.93 9.27
C ILE A 577 -7.88 -11.99 9.91
N VAL A 578 -8.42 -11.06 9.13
CA VAL A 578 -9.47 -10.13 9.57
C VAL A 578 -10.65 -10.25 8.62
N ARG A 579 -11.83 -10.55 9.16
CA ARG A 579 -13.09 -10.58 8.41
C ARG A 579 -14.01 -9.51 8.96
N ASP A 580 -14.32 -8.53 8.14
CA ASP A 580 -15.39 -7.57 8.38
C ASP A 580 -16.55 -7.90 7.42
N PRO A 581 -17.77 -8.20 7.92
CA PRO A 581 -18.92 -8.53 7.06
C PRO A 581 -19.27 -7.45 6.03
N ARG A 582 -18.82 -6.21 6.26
CA ARG A 582 -19.10 -5.04 5.41
C ARG A 582 -18.09 -4.90 4.26
N MET A 583 -17.01 -5.68 4.27
CA MET A 583 -15.89 -5.58 3.33
C MET A 583 -15.82 -6.76 2.37
N LYS A 584 -15.00 -6.63 1.31
CA LYS A 584 -14.87 -7.66 0.28
C LYS A 584 -14.19 -8.92 0.85
N PRO A 585 -14.75 -10.12 0.66
CA PRO A 585 -14.16 -11.36 1.14
C PRO A 585 -13.06 -11.88 0.20
N GLY A 586 -12.21 -12.77 0.73
CA GLY A 586 -11.29 -13.60 -0.06
C GLY A 586 -10.04 -12.88 -0.55
N LEU A 587 -9.70 -11.75 0.07
CA LEU A 587 -8.53 -10.95 -0.31
C LEU A 587 -7.27 -11.43 0.41
N LYS A 588 -6.11 -11.16 -0.18
CA LYS A 588 -4.80 -11.41 0.43
C LYS A 588 -3.92 -10.19 0.22
N THR A 589 -3.07 -9.88 1.20
CA THR A 589 -2.08 -8.80 1.08
C THR A 589 -0.68 -9.25 1.51
N ASP A 590 0.33 -8.79 0.77
CA ASP A 590 1.75 -8.91 1.10
C ASP A 590 2.32 -7.63 1.72
N ARG A 591 1.47 -6.65 2.05
CA ARG A 591 1.89 -5.45 2.79
C ARG A 591 2.28 -5.82 4.21
N LEU A 592 3.33 -5.17 4.72
CA LEU A 592 3.83 -5.40 6.07
C LEU A 592 2.84 -4.82 7.08
N VAL A 593 2.44 -5.63 8.06
CA VAL A 593 1.63 -5.20 9.21
C VAL A 593 2.25 -5.71 10.51
N GLU A 594 1.98 -5.00 11.60
CA GLU A 594 2.42 -5.35 12.94
C GLU A 594 1.21 -5.72 13.81
N LEU A 595 1.34 -6.65 14.76
CA LEU A 595 0.22 -7.00 15.64
C LEU A 595 -0.32 -5.81 16.43
N ILE A 596 0.54 -4.87 16.87
CA ILE A 596 0.11 -3.61 17.51
C ILE A 596 -0.81 -2.74 16.63
N ASP A 597 -0.86 -2.97 15.32
CA ASP A 597 -1.77 -2.27 14.42
C ASP A 597 -3.23 -2.68 14.63
N LEU A 598 -3.49 -3.83 15.27
CA LEU A 598 -4.85 -4.31 15.52
C LEU A 598 -5.65 -3.39 16.43
N TYR A 599 -5.03 -2.78 17.43
CA TYR A 599 -5.72 -1.88 18.35
C TYR A 599 -6.28 -0.65 17.61
N PRO A 600 -5.48 0.19 16.93
CA PRO A 600 -6.01 1.31 16.15
C PRO A 600 -6.92 0.85 15.00
N THR A 601 -6.67 -0.31 14.39
CA THR A 601 -7.55 -0.83 13.32
C THR A 601 -8.94 -1.17 13.85
N LEU A 602 -9.04 -1.84 15.00
CA LEU A 602 -10.33 -2.18 15.59
C LEU A 602 -11.06 -0.93 16.07
N CYS A 603 -10.36 0.07 16.59
CA CYS A 603 -10.93 1.39 16.86
C CYS A 603 -11.55 1.99 15.60
N ASP A 604 -10.80 2.06 14.50
CA ASP A 604 -11.25 2.60 13.21
C ASP A 604 -12.45 1.83 12.63
N LEU A 605 -12.41 0.49 12.60
CA LEU A 605 -13.51 -0.35 12.10
C LEU A 605 -14.80 -0.21 12.91
N THR A 606 -14.69 0.12 14.19
CA THR A 606 -15.84 0.24 15.10
C THR A 606 -16.28 1.68 15.35
N GLY A 607 -15.60 2.67 14.76
CA GLY A 607 -15.87 4.09 14.95
C GLY A 607 -15.51 4.60 16.35
N ILE A 608 -14.56 3.94 17.02
CA ILE A 608 -13.98 4.36 18.31
C ILE A 608 -12.71 5.17 18.02
N GLU A 609 -12.50 6.27 18.76
CA GLU A 609 -11.27 7.05 18.67
C GLU A 609 -10.06 6.19 19.09
N THR A 610 -8.92 6.30 18.40
CA THR A 610 -7.71 5.58 18.82
C THR A 610 -7.03 6.33 19.97
N PRO A 611 -6.64 5.68 21.08
CA PRO A 611 -5.89 6.35 22.13
C PRO A 611 -4.58 6.93 21.63
N ALA A 612 -4.25 8.17 22.05
CA ALA A 612 -3.04 8.86 21.63
C ALA A 612 -1.73 8.12 21.95
N HIS A 613 -1.75 7.19 22.90
CA HIS A 613 -0.58 6.39 23.25
C HIS A 613 -0.30 5.22 22.30
N CYS A 614 -1.24 4.84 21.43
CA CYS A 614 -1.05 3.72 20.52
C CYS A 614 0.08 4.03 19.51
N GLN A 615 1.12 3.19 19.48
CA GLN A 615 2.23 3.26 18.54
C GLN A 615 1.98 2.45 17.24
N GLY A 616 0.86 1.72 17.19
CA GLY A 616 0.35 1.06 15.99
C GLY A 616 -0.27 2.05 15.00
N ARG A 617 -0.62 1.57 13.79
CA ARG A 617 -1.32 2.35 12.76
C ARG A 617 -2.48 1.52 12.23
N SER A 618 -3.65 2.13 12.00
CA SER A 618 -4.78 1.41 11.41
C SER A 618 -4.42 0.89 10.02
N PHE A 619 -4.65 -0.40 9.76
CA PHE A 619 -4.51 -0.99 8.43
C PHE A 619 -5.86 -1.17 7.71
N ARG A 620 -6.92 -0.47 8.13
CA ARG A 620 -8.26 -0.55 7.53
C ARG A 620 -8.24 -0.46 6.01
N ALA A 621 -7.43 0.44 5.44
CA ALA A 621 -7.31 0.62 3.99
C ALA A 621 -6.85 -0.66 3.25
N LEU A 622 -6.11 -1.57 3.92
CA LEU A 622 -5.72 -2.86 3.37
C LEU A 622 -6.87 -3.87 3.30
N LEU A 623 -7.91 -3.69 4.13
CA LEU A 623 -9.08 -4.55 4.11
C LEU A 623 -9.99 -4.26 2.90
N ASP A 624 -10.03 -3.00 2.46
CA ASP A 624 -10.76 -2.57 1.25
C ASP A 624 -9.93 -2.76 -0.02
N SER A 625 -8.65 -2.39 0.05
CA SER A 625 -7.70 -2.41 -1.07
C SER A 625 -6.36 -3.02 -0.61
N PRO A 626 -6.11 -4.31 -0.87
CA PRO A 626 -4.92 -5.04 -0.40
C PRO A 626 -3.58 -4.45 -0.83
N GLU A 627 -3.59 -3.60 -1.86
CA GLU A 627 -2.40 -2.93 -2.41
C GLU A 627 -2.14 -1.55 -1.81
N SER A 628 -3.00 -1.02 -0.93
CA SER A 628 -2.81 0.27 -0.28
C SER A 628 -1.48 0.34 0.47
N GLY A 629 -0.90 1.54 0.59
CA GLY A 629 0.30 1.74 1.42
C GLY A 629 -0.03 1.57 2.90
N HIS A 630 0.94 1.04 3.69
CA HIS A 630 0.80 0.95 5.15
C HIS A 630 2.16 1.17 5.86
N ARG A 631 3.01 0.13 5.93
CA ARG A 631 4.34 0.20 6.55
C ARG A 631 5.46 -0.09 5.56
N TYR A 632 6.58 0.61 5.73
CA TYR A 632 7.82 0.36 5.01
C TYR A 632 8.64 -0.79 5.63
N SER A 633 8.62 -0.89 6.97
CA SER A 633 9.26 -1.96 7.74
C SER A 633 8.36 -2.41 8.91
N SER A 634 8.55 -3.65 9.38
CA SER A 634 8.01 -4.10 10.68
C SER A 634 9.14 -4.33 11.67
N TYR A 635 8.94 -4.01 12.94
CA TYR A 635 9.94 -4.00 13.99
C TYR A 635 9.63 -5.04 15.08
N SER A 636 10.68 -5.74 15.51
CA SER A 636 10.65 -6.67 16.64
C SER A 636 11.89 -6.47 17.51
N SER A 637 11.76 -6.70 18.81
CA SER A 637 12.89 -6.71 19.75
C SER A 637 12.92 -7.98 20.57
N TYR A 638 14.09 -8.46 20.98
CA TYR A 638 14.21 -9.64 21.84
C TYR A 638 15.43 -9.56 22.78
N PRO A 639 15.25 -9.68 24.11
CA PRO A 639 16.37 -9.73 25.05
C PRO A 639 16.99 -11.14 25.10
N ALA A 640 18.29 -11.22 24.85
CA ALA A 640 19.10 -12.43 24.94
C ALA A 640 20.22 -12.24 25.96
N TRP A 641 19.98 -12.69 27.19
CA TRP A 641 20.91 -12.67 28.33
C TRP A 641 21.65 -11.33 28.54
N LYS A 642 22.82 -11.15 27.93
CA LYS A 642 23.66 -9.94 28.03
C LYS A 642 23.41 -8.92 26.93
N SER A 643 22.44 -9.15 26.06
CA SER A 643 22.16 -8.28 24.92
C SER A 643 20.67 -8.10 24.62
N LEU A 644 20.34 -7.00 23.95
CA LEU A 644 19.04 -6.72 23.38
C LEU A 644 19.17 -6.71 21.86
N GLY A 645 18.40 -7.56 21.18
CA GLY A 645 18.36 -7.64 19.73
C GLY A 645 17.22 -6.80 19.18
N HIS A 646 17.51 -5.86 18.31
CA HIS A 646 16.53 -5.09 17.55
C HIS A 646 16.52 -5.58 16.11
N SER A 647 15.33 -5.82 15.56
CA SER A 647 15.16 -6.45 14.25
C SER A 647 14.10 -5.73 13.43
N ILE A 648 14.34 -5.60 12.12
CA ILE A 648 13.34 -5.17 11.16
C ILE A 648 13.16 -6.19 10.04
N ARG A 649 11.91 -6.34 9.59
CA ARG A 649 11.57 -6.90 8.28
C ARG A 649 11.29 -5.73 7.33
N PHE A 650 12.04 -5.62 6.25
CA PHE A 650 11.80 -4.59 5.22
C PHE A 650 12.10 -5.16 3.83
N ARG A 651 11.34 -4.77 2.80
CA ARG A 651 11.50 -5.29 1.42
C ARG A 651 11.58 -6.84 1.39
N ASN A 652 12.72 -7.40 0.99
CA ASN A 652 13.02 -8.85 1.02
C ASN A 652 14.00 -9.24 2.12
N PHE A 653 14.38 -8.31 2.99
CA PHE A 653 15.40 -8.50 3.99
C PHE A 653 14.82 -8.62 5.40
N ARG A 654 15.57 -9.32 6.24
CA ARG A 654 15.54 -9.15 7.68
C ARG A 654 16.90 -8.66 8.15
N TYR A 655 16.89 -7.64 8.98
CA TYR A 655 18.10 -7.06 9.55
C TYR A 655 17.99 -7.03 11.06
N THR A 656 19.02 -7.47 11.77
CA THR A 656 19.04 -7.53 13.23
C THR A 656 20.37 -7.04 13.77
N GLU A 657 20.32 -6.11 14.73
CA GLU A 657 21.45 -5.67 15.52
C GLU A 657 21.30 -6.11 16.97
N TRP A 658 22.38 -6.60 17.56
CA TRP A 658 22.45 -7.01 18.95
C TRP A 658 23.32 -6.02 19.70
N PHE A 659 22.81 -5.43 20.78
CA PHE A 659 23.54 -4.48 21.62
C PHE A 659 23.79 -5.07 23.00
N HIS A 660 24.95 -4.79 23.58
CA HIS A 660 25.28 -5.13 24.96
C HIS A 660 24.37 -4.37 25.94
N ASN A 661 23.74 -5.07 26.89
CA ASN A 661 22.81 -4.46 27.84
C ASN A 661 23.48 -3.49 28.83
N ASP A 662 24.75 -3.74 29.17
CA ASP A 662 25.52 -2.96 30.15
C ASP A 662 26.17 -1.71 29.55
N THR A 663 26.63 -1.79 28.31
CA THR A 663 27.36 -0.70 27.64
C THR A 663 26.57 -0.01 26.54
N GLY A 664 25.47 -0.61 26.06
CA GLY A 664 24.72 -0.14 24.89
C GLY A 664 25.49 -0.25 23.56
N THR A 665 26.65 -0.90 23.55
CA THR A 665 27.50 -1.00 22.35
C THR A 665 27.05 -2.14 21.43
N LEU A 666 27.21 -1.95 20.11
CA LEU A 666 26.89 -2.96 19.11
C LEU A 666 27.77 -4.21 19.29
N ARG A 667 27.13 -5.36 19.54
CA ARG A 667 27.74 -6.68 19.71
C ARG A 667 27.84 -7.44 18.39
N SER A 668 26.79 -7.41 17.58
CA SER A 668 26.74 -8.10 16.29
C SER A 668 25.61 -7.56 15.41
N ARG A 669 25.76 -7.73 14.09
CA ARG A 669 24.72 -7.43 13.11
C ARG A 669 24.57 -8.57 12.11
N VAL A 670 23.33 -8.83 11.70
CA VAL A 670 22.98 -9.88 10.74
C VAL A 670 21.98 -9.35 9.73
N LEU A 671 22.31 -9.45 8.45
CA LEU A 671 21.43 -9.12 7.32
C LEU A 671 21.17 -10.37 6.49
N THR A 672 19.91 -10.70 6.25
CA THR A 672 19.50 -11.85 5.44
C THR A 672 18.59 -11.43 4.31
N ASP A 673 18.90 -11.82 3.06
CA ASP A 673 17.99 -11.72 1.92
C ASP A 673 17.03 -12.93 1.91
N LEU A 674 15.84 -12.78 2.48
CA LEU A 674 14.85 -13.84 2.62
C LEU A 674 14.29 -14.34 1.29
N ARG A 675 14.51 -13.62 0.17
CA ARG A 675 14.14 -14.12 -1.16
C ARG A 675 15.12 -15.19 -1.65
N LYS A 676 16.41 -15.02 -1.37
CA LYS A 676 17.47 -15.97 -1.75
C LYS A 676 17.69 -17.04 -0.68
N ASP A 677 17.50 -16.66 0.57
CA ASP A 677 17.71 -17.48 1.75
C ASP A 677 16.49 -17.38 2.70
N PRO A 678 15.36 -18.04 2.35
CA PRO A 678 14.18 -18.05 3.20
C PRO A 678 14.39 -18.81 4.52
N GLY A 679 15.48 -19.56 4.67
CA GLY A 679 15.81 -20.33 5.88
C GLY A 679 16.71 -19.59 6.87
N GLU A 680 17.11 -18.36 6.55
CA GLU A 680 17.94 -17.50 7.39
C GLU A 680 19.30 -18.08 7.80
N VAL A 681 19.96 -18.86 6.93
CA VAL A 681 21.24 -19.49 7.26
C VAL A 681 22.46 -18.65 6.87
N THR A 682 22.27 -17.53 6.17
CA THR A 682 23.33 -16.65 5.69
C THR A 682 23.37 -15.32 6.46
N ASN A 683 24.55 -14.70 6.50
CA ASN A 683 24.72 -13.30 6.88
C ASN A 683 25.38 -12.56 5.72
N CYS A 684 24.61 -11.69 5.07
CA CYS A 684 25.02 -10.92 3.91
C CYS A 684 25.64 -9.57 4.27
N ALA A 685 25.73 -9.22 5.56
CA ALA A 685 26.17 -7.88 5.99
C ALA A 685 27.60 -7.54 5.55
N ASP A 686 28.49 -8.52 5.41
CA ASP A 686 29.88 -8.29 4.97
C ASP A 686 30.08 -8.51 3.46
N ILE A 687 29.02 -8.83 2.71
CA ILE A 687 29.11 -9.09 1.27
C ILE A 687 28.98 -7.75 0.52
N PRO A 688 29.99 -7.33 -0.29
CA PRO A 688 30.01 -6.01 -0.93
C PRO A 688 28.76 -5.67 -1.75
N ALA A 689 28.15 -6.67 -2.41
CA ALA A 689 26.94 -6.50 -3.20
C ALA A 689 25.70 -6.07 -2.39
N TYR A 690 25.73 -6.20 -1.05
CA TYR A 690 24.62 -5.80 -0.17
C TYR A 690 24.91 -4.53 0.63
N LYS A 691 26.02 -3.83 0.36
CA LYS A 691 26.43 -2.63 1.12
C LYS A 691 25.32 -1.57 1.21
N GLU A 692 24.65 -1.27 0.10
CA GLU A 692 23.53 -0.31 0.09
C GLU A 692 22.29 -0.83 0.84
N SER A 693 22.00 -2.13 0.72
CA SER A 693 20.88 -2.76 1.43
C SER A 693 21.12 -2.77 2.94
N LEU A 694 22.36 -2.98 3.37
CA LEU A 694 22.77 -2.90 4.76
C LEU A 694 22.60 -1.47 5.30
N ALA A 695 23.16 -0.47 4.62
CA ALA A 695 23.02 0.92 5.04
C ALA A 695 21.55 1.35 5.18
N ALA A 696 20.71 1.01 4.20
CA ALA A 696 19.27 1.28 4.27
C ALA A 696 18.57 0.55 5.43
N ALA A 697 19.05 -0.65 5.78
CA ALA A 697 18.52 -1.43 6.89
C ALA A 697 18.95 -0.84 8.25
N GLU A 698 20.20 -0.40 8.38
CA GLU A 698 20.75 0.26 9.57
C GLU A 698 19.98 1.53 9.89
N THR A 699 19.85 2.43 8.90
CA THR A 699 19.08 3.68 9.04
C THR A 699 17.62 3.41 9.45
N GLU A 700 16.93 2.50 8.77
CA GLU A 700 15.54 2.20 9.10
C GLU A 700 15.43 1.53 10.48
N LEU A 701 16.35 0.64 10.86
CA LEU A 701 16.33 0.00 12.18
C LEU A 701 16.49 1.03 13.30
N HIS A 702 17.48 1.93 13.20
CA HIS A 702 17.73 2.96 14.21
C HIS A 702 16.56 3.94 14.33
N LYS A 703 15.94 4.31 13.20
CA LYS A 703 14.69 5.07 13.21
C LYS A 703 13.57 4.33 13.96
N ARG A 704 13.35 3.05 13.65
CA ARG A 704 12.29 2.26 14.29
C ARG A 704 12.54 2.02 15.78
N MET A 705 13.81 1.89 16.19
CA MET A 705 14.21 1.87 17.61
C MET A 705 13.80 3.17 18.31
N LYS A 706 14.12 4.33 17.74
CA LYS A 706 13.73 5.64 18.28
C LYS A 706 12.22 5.81 18.36
N GLU A 707 11.47 5.37 17.34
CA GLU A 707 10.01 5.40 17.34
C GLU A 707 9.41 4.46 18.41
N ALA A 708 10.02 3.28 18.61
CA ALA A 708 9.59 2.34 19.63
C ALA A 708 9.83 2.86 21.06
N ASP A 709 10.95 3.55 21.27
CA ASP A 709 11.36 4.09 22.58
C ASP A 709 10.87 5.51 22.86
N ALA A 710 10.14 6.14 21.93
CA ALA A 710 9.61 7.48 22.11
C ALA A 710 8.77 7.56 23.41
N ASN A 711 9.04 8.57 24.25
CA ASN A 711 8.28 8.81 25.48
C ASN A 711 6.83 9.12 25.13
N THR A 712 5.97 8.12 25.22
CA THR A 712 4.56 8.26 24.89
C THR A 712 3.83 8.88 26.08
N ALA A 713 3.29 10.09 25.90
CA ALA A 713 2.46 10.69 26.94
C ALA A 713 1.18 9.86 27.09
N PHE A 714 0.95 9.27 28.28
CA PHE A 714 -0.32 8.65 28.68
C PHE A 714 -1.38 9.73 28.93
N LYS A 715 -1.62 10.61 27.96
CA LYS A 715 -2.74 11.53 28.02
C LYS A 715 -3.97 10.75 27.62
N THR A 716 -4.77 10.39 28.61
CA THR A 716 -6.19 10.13 28.42
C THR A 716 -6.78 11.39 27.79
N THR A 717 -6.98 11.39 26.48
CA THR A 717 -8.01 12.24 25.89
C THR A 717 -9.33 11.65 26.39
N SER A 718 -9.76 12.10 27.56
CA SER A 718 -11.19 12.14 27.82
C SER A 718 -11.77 12.96 26.68
N ALA A 719 -12.78 12.43 26.01
CA ALA A 719 -13.63 13.23 25.15
C ALA A 719 -14.32 14.28 26.03
N THR A 720 -13.61 15.37 26.33
CA THR A 720 -14.24 16.58 26.85
C THR A 720 -15.21 17.02 25.77
N GLN A 721 -16.47 17.20 26.16
CA GLN A 721 -17.55 17.65 25.30
C GLN A 721 -17.08 18.87 24.51
N ALA A 722 -16.84 18.68 23.21
CA ALA A 722 -16.40 19.74 22.32
C ALA A 722 -17.47 20.84 22.33
N THR A 723 -17.07 22.09 22.57
CA THR A 723 -18.00 23.22 22.51
C THR A 723 -18.46 23.41 21.07
N PRO A 724 -19.77 23.44 20.80
CA PRO A 724 -20.29 23.65 19.46
C PRO A 724 -19.86 25.01 18.91
N THR A 725 -19.23 25.01 17.75
CA THR A 725 -18.80 26.20 17.01
C THR A 725 -19.60 26.28 15.72
N THR A 726 -20.28 27.40 15.48
CA THR A 726 -21.06 27.60 14.25
C THR A 726 -20.38 28.62 13.34
N ILE A 727 -20.15 28.24 12.08
CA ILE A 727 -19.62 29.10 11.03
C ILE A 727 -20.79 29.55 10.16
N GLN A 728 -21.04 30.86 10.11
CA GLN A 728 -22.07 31.46 9.26
C GLN A 728 -21.44 31.93 7.94
N ILE A 729 -22.03 31.54 6.81
CA ILE A 729 -21.58 31.92 5.47
C ILE A 729 -22.68 32.72 4.77
N ASP A 730 -22.38 34.00 4.50
CA ASP A 730 -23.20 34.93 3.73
C ASP A 730 -22.66 35.04 2.30
N THR A 731 -23.49 34.74 1.30
CA THR A 731 -23.09 34.74 -0.12
C THR A 731 -23.30 36.08 -0.83
N GLY A 732 -23.71 37.11 -0.08
CA GLY A 732 -23.94 38.46 -0.56
C GLY A 732 -22.75 39.03 -1.34
N VAL A 733 -23.06 39.77 -2.41
CA VAL A 733 -22.04 40.31 -3.34
C VAL A 733 -20.98 41.17 -2.62
N ALA A 734 -21.36 41.89 -1.56
CA ALA A 734 -20.44 42.73 -0.77
C ALA A 734 -19.39 41.94 0.04
N ARG A 735 -19.62 40.64 0.29
CA ARG A 735 -18.66 39.74 0.96
C ARG A 735 -17.68 39.10 -0.02
N ARG A 736 -17.88 39.26 -1.34
CA ARG A 736 -17.00 38.69 -2.38
C ARG A 736 -15.74 39.53 -2.51
N ARG A 737 -14.61 38.85 -2.65
CA ARG A 737 -13.28 39.45 -2.72
C ARG A 737 -12.61 39.05 -4.03
N GLN A 738 -11.41 38.49 -3.97
CA GLN A 738 -10.66 38.12 -5.17
C GLN A 738 -11.25 36.88 -5.87
N ALA A 739 -11.14 36.87 -7.20
CA ALA A 739 -11.38 35.67 -8.00
C ALA A 739 -10.14 34.78 -7.97
N ILE A 740 -10.34 33.47 -7.87
CA ILE A 740 -9.27 32.49 -7.85
C ILE A 740 -8.75 32.28 -9.28
N ASP A 741 -7.47 32.54 -9.50
CA ASP A 741 -6.78 32.34 -10.77
C ASP A 741 -6.36 30.88 -10.95
N GLY A 742 -6.03 30.17 -9.86
CA GLY A 742 -5.73 28.75 -9.95
C GLY A 742 -4.92 28.16 -8.81
N PHE A 743 -4.65 26.86 -8.96
CA PHE A 743 -3.80 26.08 -8.10
C PHE A 743 -2.69 25.46 -8.94
N GLY A 744 -1.49 25.36 -8.39
CA GLY A 744 -0.37 24.93 -9.18
C GLY A 744 0.85 24.56 -8.37
N GLY A 745 1.98 24.59 -9.06
CA GLY A 745 3.27 24.43 -8.42
C GLY A 745 4.42 24.39 -9.40
N SER A 746 5.63 24.38 -8.83
CA SER A 746 6.85 24.21 -9.60
C SER A 746 7.14 22.73 -9.82
N VAL A 747 7.77 22.44 -10.95
CA VAL A 747 8.47 21.17 -11.13
C VAL A 747 9.84 21.36 -10.52
N ALA A 748 10.15 20.63 -9.44
CA ALA A 748 11.47 20.70 -8.85
C ALA A 748 12.54 20.34 -9.88
N PHE A 749 13.76 20.87 -9.74
CA PHE A 749 14.88 20.61 -10.66
C PHE A 749 15.08 19.12 -10.99
N TRP A 750 14.74 18.26 -10.03
CA TRP A 750 14.92 16.83 -10.12
C TRP A 750 13.67 16.06 -10.58
N GLY A 751 12.51 16.71 -10.78
CA GLY A 751 11.25 16.09 -11.16
C GLY A 751 10.91 16.16 -12.66
N THR A 752 11.82 16.65 -13.50
CA THR A 752 11.54 17.01 -14.90
C THR A 752 11.34 15.82 -15.85
N LYS A 753 11.60 14.59 -15.39
CA LYS A 753 11.40 13.36 -16.16
C LYS A 753 10.29 12.47 -15.60
N ALA A 754 9.37 13.02 -14.81
CA ALA A 754 8.26 12.29 -14.21
C ALA A 754 7.43 11.47 -15.22
N ASP A 755 6.98 10.28 -14.82
CA ASP A 755 6.09 9.42 -15.62
C ASP A 755 4.65 9.97 -15.72
N ASN A 756 3.82 9.35 -16.56
CA ASN A 756 2.44 9.80 -16.77
C ASN A 756 1.57 9.63 -15.51
N LYS A 757 1.94 8.73 -14.60
CA LYS A 757 1.19 8.51 -13.35
C LYS A 757 1.43 9.65 -12.37
N ALA A 758 2.66 10.13 -12.27
CA ALA A 758 3.00 11.31 -11.50
C ALA A 758 2.33 12.56 -12.07
N LEU A 759 2.39 12.76 -13.39
CA LEU A 759 1.69 13.87 -14.07
C LEU A 759 0.18 13.83 -13.86
N LYS A 760 -0.45 12.65 -13.95
CA LYS A 760 -1.89 12.49 -13.66
C LYS A 760 -2.21 12.82 -12.21
N ALA A 761 -1.41 12.34 -11.26
CA ALA A 761 -1.61 12.65 -9.85
C ALA A 761 -1.52 14.16 -9.60
N THR A 762 -0.60 14.88 -10.23
CA THR A 762 -0.41 16.31 -9.97
C THR A 762 -1.33 17.23 -10.76
N LEU A 763 -1.55 16.98 -12.05
CA LEU A 763 -2.24 17.93 -12.93
C LEU A 763 -3.73 17.65 -13.07
N ASP A 764 -4.13 16.37 -13.07
CA ASP A 764 -5.53 15.94 -13.17
C ASP A 764 -6.13 15.78 -11.76
N GLU A 765 -5.55 14.93 -10.91
CA GLU A 765 -6.16 14.66 -9.60
C GLU A 765 -6.13 15.86 -8.65
N LEU A 766 -5.09 16.70 -8.64
CA LEU A 766 -5.12 17.95 -7.87
C LEU A 766 -5.88 19.06 -8.59
N ASN A 767 -6.27 18.87 -9.85
CA ASN A 767 -6.78 19.95 -10.69
C ASN A 767 -5.81 21.17 -10.68
N ALA A 768 -4.50 20.90 -10.77
CA ALA A 768 -3.49 21.94 -10.86
C ALA A 768 -3.45 22.48 -12.28
N ASN A 769 -3.89 23.73 -12.46
CA ASN A 769 -4.03 24.39 -13.75
C ASN A 769 -2.89 25.37 -14.06
N ILE A 770 -1.97 25.61 -13.13
CA ILE A 770 -0.78 26.45 -13.34
C ILE A 770 0.48 25.62 -13.04
N ILE A 771 1.43 25.59 -13.96
CA ILE A 771 2.74 24.98 -13.73
C ILE A 771 3.85 26.02 -13.91
N ARG A 772 4.69 26.16 -12.88
CA ARG A 772 5.87 27.03 -12.89
C ARG A 772 7.08 26.20 -13.29
N VAL A 773 7.82 26.65 -14.30
CA VAL A 773 9.05 26.01 -14.75
C VAL A 773 10.10 27.03 -15.13
N GLN A 774 11.37 26.62 -15.04
CA GLN A 774 12.50 27.41 -15.50
C GLN A 774 12.36 27.75 -16.98
N GLY A 775 12.42 29.05 -17.31
CA GLY A 775 12.34 29.57 -18.66
C GLY A 775 13.71 29.62 -19.36
N GLU A 776 14.77 29.89 -18.61
CA GLU A 776 16.13 30.00 -19.12
C GLU A 776 16.75 28.66 -19.54
N VAL A 777 17.88 28.75 -20.25
CA VAL A 777 18.70 27.60 -20.65
C VAL A 777 19.36 26.98 -19.42
N THR A 778 19.43 25.64 -19.38
CA THR A 778 20.10 24.93 -18.27
C THR A 778 21.61 25.17 -18.28
N LYS A 779 22.31 24.86 -17.18
CA LYS A 779 23.78 24.88 -17.12
C LYS A 779 24.47 24.02 -18.19
N ALA A 780 23.76 23.04 -18.76
CA ALA A 780 24.25 22.16 -19.82
C ALA A 780 23.91 22.66 -21.23
N GLY A 781 23.36 23.86 -21.39
CA GLY A 781 22.97 24.41 -22.69
C GLY A 781 21.66 23.83 -23.25
N LEU A 782 20.87 23.13 -22.44
CA LEU A 782 19.63 22.51 -22.93
C LEU A 782 18.48 23.53 -22.94
N THR A 783 17.98 23.81 -24.14
CA THR A 783 16.87 24.73 -24.38
C THR A 783 15.49 24.06 -24.31
N ASN A 784 15.43 22.73 -24.37
CA ASN A 784 14.19 21.96 -24.49
C ASN A 784 13.88 21.10 -23.26
N HIS A 785 14.58 21.29 -22.14
CA HIS A 785 14.56 20.41 -20.97
C HIS A 785 13.14 20.15 -20.42
N ASN A 786 12.25 21.16 -20.47
CA ASN A 786 10.87 21.04 -19.96
C ASN A 786 9.84 20.63 -21.03
N VAL A 787 10.20 20.61 -22.33
CA VAL A 787 9.23 20.46 -23.44
C VAL A 787 8.47 19.14 -23.35
N ALA A 788 9.16 18.02 -23.13
CA ALA A 788 8.54 16.71 -23.09
C ALA A 788 7.56 16.59 -21.92
N LEU A 789 7.94 17.12 -20.75
CA LEU A 789 7.10 17.16 -19.56
C LEU A 789 5.86 18.02 -19.78
N LEU A 790 6.01 19.23 -20.31
CA LEU A 790 4.90 20.17 -20.52
C LEU A 790 3.90 19.65 -21.56
N LYS A 791 4.37 19.07 -22.68
CA LYS A 791 3.47 18.45 -23.67
C LYS A 791 2.64 17.31 -23.08
N ARG A 792 3.27 16.45 -22.29
CA ARG A 792 2.59 15.36 -21.59
C ARG A 792 1.65 15.90 -20.50
N GLY A 793 2.06 16.95 -19.79
CA GLY A 793 1.24 17.62 -18.80
C GLY A 793 -0.02 18.25 -19.41
N MET A 794 0.09 18.90 -20.56
CA MET A 794 -1.06 19.44 -21.30
C MET A 794 -1.97 18.35 -21.86
N ALA A 795 -1.43 17.17 -22.21
CA ALA A 795 -2.26 16.02 -22.56
C ALA A 795 -3.07 15.48 -21.37
N VAL A 796 -2.54 15.63 -20.15
CA VAL A 796 -3.23 15.27 -18.89
C VAL A 796 -4.25 16.34 -18.49
N ASN A 797 -3.86 17.61 -18.53
CA ASN A 797 -4.73 18.75 -18.24
C ASN A 797 -4.68 19.76 -19.41
N PRO A 798 -5.65 19.72 -20.34
CA PRO A 798 -5.66 20.62 -21.50
C PRO A 798 -5.75 22.12 -21.16
N SER A 799 -6.23 22.47 -19.96
CA SER A 799 -6.27 23.87 -19.50
C SER A 799 -4.99 24.32 -18.77
N LEU A 800 -3.93 23.50 -18.80
CA LEU A 800 -2.68 23.82 -18.13
C LEU A 800 -2.07 25.12 -18.69
N GLN A 801 -1.82 26.06 -17.79
CA GLN A 801 -1.16 27.34 -18.03
C GLN A 801 0.29 27.24 -17.56
N VAL A 802 1.23 27.75 -18.35
CA VAL A 802 2.66 27.72 -18.02
C VAL A 802 3.15 29.12 -17.62
N LEU A 803 3.67 29.20 -16.40
CA LEU A 803 4.49 30.31 -15.91
C LEU A 803 5.96 29.99 -16.18
N LEU A 804 6.56 30.67 -17.15
CA LEU A 804 8.00 30.61 -17.41
C LEU A 804 8.68 31.67 -16.53
N THR A 805 9.40 31.22 -15.52
CA THR A 805 10.13 32.12 -14.61
C THR A 805 11.62 32.14 -14.95
N PHE A 806 12.23 33.33 -14.82
CA PHE A 806 13.62 33.60 -15.18
C PHE A 806 14.34 34.25 -14.00
N TRP A 807 15.37 33.57 -13.48
CA TRP A 807 16.17 34.06 -12.35
C TRP A 807 17.69 33.99 -12.59
N GLN A 808 18.15 33.23 -13.58
CA GLN A 808 19.57 33.15 -13.99
C GLN A 808 19.73 33.50 -15.48
N PRO A 809 20.30 34.68 -15.80
CA PRO A 809 20.65 35.04 -17.16
C PRO A 809 21.59 34.03 -17.83
N ARG A 810 21.11 33.32 -18.86
CA ARG A 810 21.84 32.34 -19.68
C ARG A 810 21.18 32.16 -21.05
N SER A 811 21.99 32.00 -22.10
CA SER A 811 21.53 31.54 -23.42
C SER A 811 22.28 30.26 -23.83
N ALA A 812 21.87 29.64 -24.93
CA ALA A 812 22.55 28.44 -25.45
C ALA A 812 24.00 28.71 -25.86
N ASP A 813 24.30 29.94 -26.29
CA ASP A 813 25.64 30.35 -26.73
C ASP A 813 26.49 30.96 -25.61
N GLN A 814 25.87 31.40 -24.50
CA GLN A 814 26.53 32.09 -23.40
C GLN A 814 26.01 31.56 -22.05
N LEU A 815 26.68 30.52 -21.54
CA LEU A 815 26.33 29.84 -20.29
C LEU A 815 27.01 30.43 -19.04
N GLU A 816 28.08 31.19 -19.25
CA GLU A 816 28.92 31.73 -18.17
C GLU A 816 28.23 32.93 -17.49
N PRO A 817 28.02 32.91 -16.16
CA PRO A 817 27.35 33.99 -15.43
C PRO A 817 28.02 35.35 -15.61
N GLU A 818 29.34 35.40 -15.71
CA GLU A 818 30.14 36.63 -15.80
C GLU A 818 29.92 37.35 -17.15
N TYR A 819 29.42 36.63 -18.16
CA TYR A 819 28.99 37.25 -19.41
C TYR A 819 27.78 38.17 -19.20
N TRP A 820 26.86 37.77 -18.33
CA TRP A 820 25.57 38.42 -18.11
C TRP A 820 25.56 39.34 -16.90
N LEU A 821 26.22 38.93 -15.83
CA LEU A 821 26.15 39.53 -14.50
C LEU A 821 27.43 40.28 -14.17
N ARG A 822 27.32 41.28 -13.28
CA ARG A 822 28.45 41.94 -12.64
C ARG A 822 28.32 41.81 -11.13
N ALA A 823 29.44 41.56 -10.45
CA ALA A 823 29.51 41.57 -9.00
C ALA A 823 29.51 43.02 -8.48
N GLU A 824 28.73 43.28 -7.45
CA GLU A 824 28.61 44.55 -6.72
C GLU A 824 28.62 44.27 -5.22
N GLN A 825 29.29 45.10 -4.43
CA GLN A 825 29.23 45.01 -2.97
C GLN A 825 27.99 45.76 -2.48
N ILE A 826 26.99 45.02 -2.02
CA ILE A 826 25.74 45.57 -1.49
C ILE A 826 25.50 45.01 -0.09
N ASP A 827 25.28 45.91 0.87
CA ASP A 827 25.05 45.59 2.29
C ASP A 827 26.14 44.69 2.90
N GLY A 828 27.40 44.86 2.45
CA GLY A 828 28.55 44.09 2.93
C GLY A 828 28.67 42.67 2.37
N THR A 829 27.87 42.32 1.37
CA THR A 829 27.90 41.03 0.65
C THR A 829 28.13 41.24 -0.84
N GLU A 830 28.86 40.32 -1.48
CA GLU A 830 29.01 40.34 -2.93
C GLU A 830 27.72 39.85 -3.57
N GLN A 831 27.08 40.69 -4.39
CA GLN A 831 25.83 40.37 -5.07
C GLN A 831 25.95 40.60 -6.58
N TYR A 832 25.13 39.94 -7.38
CA TYR A 832 25.22 39.93 -8.83
C TYR A 832 24.01 40.61 -9.44
N THR A 833 24.26 41.65 -10.23
CA THR A 833 23.22 42.34 -10.99
C THR A 833 23.45 42.14 -12.48
N LEU A 834 22.38 42.15 -13.29
CA LEU A 834 22.51 42.11 -14.75
C LEU A 834 23.43 43.24 -15.22
N ARG A 835 24.21 43.06 -16.28
CA ARG A 835 25.01 44.14 -16.85
C ARG A 835 24.16 45.04 -17.74
N ASP A 836 24.38 46.35 -17.70
CA ASP A 836 23.63 47.30 -18.53
C ASP A 836 23.80 47.02 -20.03
N ASP A 837 25.01 46.66 -20.45
CA ASP A 837 25.34 46.32 -21.84
C ASP A 837 24.83 44.93 -22.28
N ARG A 838 24.04 44.25 -21.43
CA ARG A 838 23.44 42.93 -21.69
C ARG A 838 21.92 42.89 -21.51
N MET A 839 21.29 43.98 -21.06
CA MET A 839 19.84 44.04 -20.88
C MET A 839 19.10 43.69 -22.17
N GLU A 840 19.52 44.25 -23.29
CA GLU A 840 18.90 44.02 -24.60
C GLU A 840 18.94 42.55 -24.99
N GLN A 841 20.13 41.94 -24.91
CA GLN A 841 20.34 40.53 -25.23
C GLN A 841 19.57 39.60 -24.29
N TRP A 842 19.45 39.96 -23.01
CA TRP A 842 18.72 39.15 -22.05
C TRP A 842 17.21 39.21 -22.29
N ALA A 843 16.69 40.39 -22.63
CA ALA A 843 15.30 40.55 -23.03
C ALA A 843 15.00 39.78 -24.32
N ASP A 844 15.90 39.81 -25.31
CA ASP A 844 15.77 39.01 -26.54
C ASP A 844 15.73 37.50 -26.23
N GLU A 845 16.61 37.02 -25.33
CA GLU A 845 16.63 35.62 -24.92
C GLU A 845 15.29 35.24 -24.26
N LEU A 846 14.79 36.00 -23.28
CA LEU A 846 13.49 35.77 -22.63
C LEU A 846 12.35 35.60 -23.64
N ILE A 847 12.24 36.53 -24.59
CA ILE A 847 11.17 36.50 -25.58
C ILE A 847 11.37 35.33 -26.57
N SER A 848 12.60 35.05 -26.99
CA SER A 848 12.89 33.90 -27.84
C SER A 848 12.53 32.57 -27.16
N ARG A 849 12.74 32.47 -25.83
CA ARG A 849 12.35 31.30 -25.04
C ARG A 849 10.85 31.12 -25.03
N VAL A 850 10.09 32.20 -24.82
CA VAL A 850 8.63 32.15 -24.87
C VAL A 850 8.12 31.74 -26.24
N GLN A 851 8.64 32.36 -27.32
CA GLN A 851 8.28 32.00 -28.70
C GLN A 851 8.60 30.54 -29.02
N PHE A 852 9.76 30.04 -28.56
CA PHE A 852 10.13 28.64 -28.72
C PHE A 852 9.07 27.72 -28.10
N TYR A 853 8.69 27.94 -26.84
CA TYR A 853 7.68 27.10 -26.19
C TYR A 853 6.32 27.20 -26.89
N ARG A 854 5.86 28.41 -27.25
CA ARG A 854 4.59 28.60 -27.98
C ARG A 854 4.60 27.95 -29.37
N SER A 855 5.72 28.00 -30.09
CA SER A 855 5.87 27.34 -31.41
C SER A 855 5.68 25.82 -31.36
N LEU A 856 5.90 25.23 -30.17
CA LEU A 856 5.72 23.81 -29.91
C LEU A 856 4.33 23.46 -29.39
N GLY A 857 3.41 24.43 -29.35
CA GLY A 857 2.04 24.29 -28.84
C GLY A 857 1.93 24.32 -27.32
N ILE A 858 2.94 24.82 -26.60
CA ILE A 858 2.90 24.93 -25.15
C ILE A 858 2.21 26.24 -24.74
N ASN A 859 1.23 26.14 -23.85
CA ASN A 859 0.39 27.26 -23.42
C ASN A 859 1.08 28.14 -22.35
N VAL A 860 2.13 28.86 -22.78
CA VAL A 860 2.75 29.90 -21.95
C VAL A 860 1.79 31.07 -21.84
N THR A 861 1.43 31.44 -20.60
CA THR A 861 0.50 32.52 -20.28
C THR A 861 1.13 33.62 -19.44
N THR A 862 2.27 33.32 -18.79
CA THR A 862 2.92 34.27 -17.88
C THR A 862 4.43 34.15 -17.97
N VAL A 863 5.10 35.30 -18.02
CA VAL A 863 6.56 35.42 -17.91
C VAL A 863 6.91 36.03 -16.54
N GLY A 864 7.70 35.30 -15.76
CA GLY A 864 8.15 35.72 -14.44
C GLY A 864 9.59 36.23 -14.48
N ILE A 865 9.83 37.43 -13.96
CA ILE A 865 11.18 37.95 -13.73
C ILE A 865 11.42 37.88 -12.23
N GLN A 866 12.15 36.86 -11.80
CA GLN A 866 12.34 36.58 -10.38
C GLN A 866 13.50 37.40 -9.81
N ASN A 867 13.31 37.87 -8.58
CA ASN A 867 14.32 38.57 -7.81
C ASN A 867 14.70 37.75 -6.57
N GLU A 868 15.96 37.29 -6.51
CA GLU A 868 16.53 36.55 -5.37
C GLU A 868 17.47 37.43 -4.53
N SER A 869 16.94 38.50 -3.92
CA SER A 869 17.72 39.44 -3.11
C SER A 869 18.40 38.81 -1.89
N ASN A 870 17.91 37.66 -1.41
CA ASN A 870 18.43 36.92 -0.24
C ASN A 870 19.48 35.86 -0.57
N TRP A 871 19.75 35.57 -1.85
CA TRP A 871 20.60 34.43 -2.26
C TRP A 871 21.81 34.81 -3.14
N SER A 872 21.96 36.09 -3.48
CA SER A 872 23.11 36.53 -4.26
C SER A 872 24.36 36.58 -3.38
N HIS A 873 25.28 35.62 -3.55
CA HIS A 873 26.59 35.55 -2.89
C HIS A 873 27.61 34.86 -3.78
N GLU A 874 28.90 34.97 -3.48
CA GLU A 874 29.99 34.34 -4.25
C GLU A 874 29.69 32.86 -4.55
N GLY A 875 29.60 32.50 -5.84
CA GLY A 875 29.25 31.15 -6.32
C GLY A 875 27.78 30.91 -6.69
N THR A 876 26.86 31.84 -6.41
CA THR A 876 25.45 31.77 -6.87
C THR A 876 25.25 32.56 -8.17
N GLN A 877 24.47 32.00 -9.11
CA GLN A 877 24.28 32.56 -10.46
C GLN A 877 22.95 33.33 -10.60
N THR A 878 22.43 33.89 -9.51
CA THR A 878 21.09 34.51 -9.46
C THR A 878 21.18 36.01 -9.68
N CYS A 879 20.30 36.56 -10.54
CA CYS A 879 20.24 38.00 -10.80
C CYS A 879 19.44 38.72 -9.70
N ARG A 880 20.08 39.63 -8.97
CA ARG A 880 19.37 40.62 -8.14
C ARG A 880 18.95 41.82 -8.98
N TRP A 881 17.76 42.32 -8.68
CA TRP A 881 17.21 43.53 -9.25
C TRP A 881 17.14 44.67 -8.23
N GLU A 882 17.40 45.89 -8.72
CA GLU A 882 17.00 47.11 -8.03
C GLU A 882 15.63 47.57 -8.55
N PRO A 883 14.73 48.12 -7.71
CA PRO A 883 13.34 48.37 -8.07
C PRO A 883 13.14 49.21 -9.34
N GLU A 884 13.79 50.37 -9.42
CA GLU A 884 13.70 51.27 -10.58
C GLU A 884 14.35 50.66 -11.83
N ARG A 885 15.37 49.84 -11.63
CA ARG A 885 16.09 49.17 -12.71
C ARG A 885 15.26 48.05 -13.31
N LEU A 886 14.54 47.30 -12.48
CA LEU A 886 13.58 46.29 -12.93
C LEU A 886 12.41 46.93 -13.67
N LYS A 887 11.84 48.02 -13.11
CA LYS A 887 10.82 48.83 -13.78
C LYS A 887 11.30 49.24 -15.18
N THR A 888 12.50 49.82 -15.27
CA THR A 888 13.11 50.23 -16.54
C THR A 888 13.29 49.04 -17.49
N PHE A 889 13.76 47.90 -16.98
CA PHE A 889 13.94 46.70 -17.78
C PHE A 889 12.62 46.20 -18.40
N ILE A 890 11.55 46.21 -17.62
CA ILE A 890 10.22 45.80 -18.08
C ILE A 890 9.71 46.77 -19.16
N GLU A 891 9.65 48.07 -18.84
CA GLU A 891 9.05 49.10 -19.68
C GLU A 891 9.83 49.33 -20.99
N GLN A 892 11.17 49.27 -20.93
CA GLN A 892 12.01 49.60 -22.09
C GLN A 892 12.46 48.39 -22.90
N PHE A 893 12.57 47.21 -22.28
CA PHE A 893 13.13 46.04 -22.95
C PHE A 893 12.12 44.91 -23.13
N ILE A 894 11.30 44.58 -22.14
CA ILE A 894 10.37 43.43 -22.22
C ILE A 894 9.09 43.80 -22.97
N GLN A 895 8.36 44.82 -22.51
CA GLN A 895 7.05 45.20 -23.06
C GLN A 895 7.12 45.49 -24.57
N PRO A 896 8.07 46.31 -25.08
CA PRO A 896 8.14 46.59 -26.52
C PRO A 896 8.42 45.33 -27.36
N ARG A 897 9.12 44.34 -26.81
CA ARG A 897 9.38 43.07 -27.50
C ARG A 897 8.17 42.16 -27.51
N LEU A 898 7.38 42.14 -26.44
CA LEU A 898 6.10 41.42 -26.45
C LEU A 898 5.17 41.98 -27.53
N GLU A 899 5.07 43.31 -27.62
CA GLU A 899 4.29 43.98 -28.67
C GLU A 899 4.83 43.69 -30.07
N ALA A 900 6.14 43.83 -30.29
CA ALA A 900 6.78 43.57 -31.58
C ALA A 900 6.62 42.12 -32.06
N ASN A 901 6.44 41.17 -31.14
CA ASN A 901 6.30 39.75 -31.44
C ASN A 901 4.84 39.23 -31.34
N ASN A 902 3.84 40.13 -31.21
CA ASN A 902 2.42 39.78 -31.06
C ASN A 902 2.13 38.85 -29.86
N LEU A 903 2.79 39.09 -28.73
CA LEU A 903 2.66 38.33 -27.48
C LEU A 903 1.95 39.14 -26.38
N THR A 904 1.05 40.05 -26.75
CA THR A 904 0.35 40.97 -25.83
C THR A 904 -0.68 40.29 -24.93
N ASP A 905 -0.90 38.98 -25.11
CA ASP A 905 -1.77 38.15 -24.27
C ASP A 905 -1.02 37.50 -23.08
N LEU A 906 0.30 37.68 -22.98
CA LEU A 906 1.11 37.22 -21.86
C LEU A 906 1.04 38.19 -20.70
N LEU A 907 0.93 37.63 -19.49
CA LEU A 907 1.05 38.38 -18.25
C LEU A 907 2.53 38.52 -17.84
N ILE A 908 2.93 39.70 -17.36
CA ILE A 908 4.24 39.93 -16.76
C ILE A 908 4.13 39.83 -15.23
N ALA A 909 4.86 38.89 -14.62
CA ALA A 909 5.02 38.77 -13.18
C ALA A 909 6.39 39.31 -12.76
N ALA A 910 6.44 40.51 -12.19
CA ALA A 910 7.72 41.14 -11.86
C ALA A 910 7.66 42.19 -10.72
N PRO A 911 8.55 42.10 -9.72
CA PRO A 911 9.37 40.92 -9.44
C PRO A 911 8.51 39.73 -8.99
N ASP A 912 8.90 38.52 -9.40
CA ASP A 912 8.57 37.31 -8.64
C ASP A 912 9.48 37.30 -7.39
N LEU A 913 8.96 37.80 -6.28
CA LEU A 913 9.72 38.09 -5.06
C LEU A 913 10.07 36.79 -4.33
N ALA A 914 11.35 36.45 -4.25
CA ALA A 914 11.78 35.27 -3.49
C ALA A 914 11.56 35.40 -1.96
N TYR A 915 11.36 36.62 -1.46
CA TYR A 915 11.18 36.88 -0.04
C TYR A 915 10.35 38.16 0.19
N ILE A 916 9.43 38.13 1.15
CA ILE A 916 8.50 39.25 1.42
C ILE A 916 9.08 40.30 2.37
N GLY A 917 9.95 39.90 3.31
CA GLY A 917 10.46 40.80 4.35
C GLY A 917 9.58 40.89 5.60
N PRO A 918 10.16 41.26 6.77
CA PRO A 918 9.37 41.68 7.93
C PRO A 918 8.51 42.88 7.55
N ASP A 919 7.24 42.89 7.97
CA ASP A 919 6.25 43.91 7.63
C ASP A 919 6.12 44.17 6.11
N ALA A 920 6.34 43.13 5.29
CA ALA A 920 6.33 43.19 3.83
C ALA A 920 7.28 44.23 3.23
N SER A 921 8.47 44.38 3.83
CA SER A 921 9.47 45.37 3.44
C SER A 921 9.99 45.20 2.02
N GLU A 922 10.23 43.98 1.53
CA GLU A 922 10.69 43.75 0.15
C GLU A 922 9.59 44.07 -0.87
N PHE A 923 8.34 43.72 -0.57
CA PHE A 923 7.21 44.12 -1.40
C PHE A 923 7.12 45.65 -1.49
N ARG A 924 7.24 46.36 -0.35
CA ARG A 924 7.28 47.82 -0.32
C ARG A 924 8.44 48.38 -1.15
N ARG A 925 9.63 47.77 -1.05
CA ARG A 925 10.83 48.19 -1.79
C ARG A 925 10.59 48.14 -3.30
N PHE A 926 9.86 47.14 -3.78
CA PHE A 926 9.58 46.94 -5.20
C PHE A 926 8.30 47.60 -5.72
N LEU A 927 7.62 48.44 -4.93
CA LEU A 927 6.49 49.23 -5.42
C LEU A 927 6.76 49.97 -6.74
N PRO A 928 7.94 50.58 -6.99
CA PRO A 928 8.20 51.21 -8.29
C PRO A 928 8.02 50.29 -9.50
N ALA A 929 8.46 49.03 -9.40
CA ALA A 929 8.28 48.03 -10.46
C ALA A 929 6.83 47.51 -10.49
N LEU A 930 6.26 47.17 -9.33
CA LEU A 930 4.90 46.62 -9.21
C LEU A 930 3.81 47.60 -9.66
N MET A 931 4.03 48.90 -9.49
CA MET A 931 3.13 49.96 -9.93
C MET A 931 3.27 50.28 -11.42
N SER A 932 4.22 49.68 -12.14
CA SER A 932 4.32 49.84 -13.58
C SER A 932 3.02 49.38 -14.26
N PRO A 933 2.54 50.11 -15.29
CA PRO A 933 1.39 49.65 -16.06
C PRO A 933 1.66 48.30 -16.75
N ASP A 934 2.92 48.00 -17.06
CA ASP A 934 3.36 46.82 -17.82
C ASP A 934 3.58 45.58 -16.93
N VAL A 935 3.35 45.66 -15.63
CA VAL A 935 3.36 44.50 -14.72
C VAL A 935 1.93 44.07 -14.42
N ASP A 936 1.56 42.81 -14.67
CA ASP A 936 0.20 42.32 -14.45
C ASP A 936 0.03 41.59 -13.11
N VAL A 937 1.09 40.90 -12.67
CA VAL A 937 1.08 40.01 -11.51
C VAL A 937 2.16 40.44 -10.53
N ALA A 938 1.75 40.79 -9.31
CA ALA A 938 2.62 40.82 -8.15
C ALA A 938 2.78 39.39 -7.64
N ALA A 939 3.98 38.83 -7.79
CA ALA A 939 4.26 37.45 -7.39
C ALA A 939 5.20 37.42 -6.18
N TYR A 940 4.98 36.46 -5.28
CA TYR A 940 5.81 36.31 -4.09
C TYR A 940 5.94 34.85 -3.65
N HIS A 941 7.07 34.57 -3.00
CA HIS A 941 7.37 33.29 -2.37
C HIS A 941 7.11 33.38 -0.86
N MET A 942 6.68 32.27 -0.28
CA MET A 942 6.41 32.14 1.16
C MET A 942 7.61 31.50 1.87
N TYR A 943 8.69 32.28 2.03
CA TYR A 943 9.94 31.90 2.71
C TYR A 943 10.26 32.81 3.90
N ASP A 944 11.04 32.28 4.85
CA ASP A 944 11.66 33.08 5.90
C ASP A 944 13.06 33.54 5.45
N SER A 945 13.48 34.75 5.81
CA SER A 945 14.84 35.21 5.49
C SER A 945 15.80 34.51 6.42
N TYR A 946 16.83 33.88 5.86
CA TYR A 946 17.93 33.36 6.63
C TYR A 946 18.63 34.49 7.40
N GLN A 947 18.27 34.68 8.67
CA GLN A 947 19.12 35.27 9.69
C GLN A 947 19.14 34.31 10.88
N LYS A 948 20.34 33.83 11.20
CA LYS A 948 20.57 32.87 12.28
C LYS A 948 19.96 33.39 13.59
N ASN A 949 18.97 32.68 14.13
CA ASN A 949 18.19 32.96 15.35
C ASN A 949 16.94 33.86 15.20
N GLU A 950 16.48 34.13 13.99
CA GLU A 950 15.24 34.90 13.75
C GLU A 950 14.13 34.09 13.05
N ASP A 951 14.21 32.75 13.04
CA ASP A 951 13.17 31.89 12.46
C ASP A 951 11.80 32.24 13.07
N GLY A 952 10.91 32.76 12.24
CA GLY A 952 9.61 33.21 12.66
C GLY A 952 8.70 32.04 13.00
N ASN A 953 7.92 32.20 14.07
CA ASN A 953 6.77 31.33 14.26
C ASN A 953 5.68 31.61 13.20
N PHE A 954 4.66 30.76 13.14
CA PHE A 954 3.59 30.89 12.15
C PHE A 954 2.85 32.25 12.21
N GLU A 955 2.80 32.91 13.37
CA GLU A 955 2.11 34.20 13.52
C GLU A 955 2.86 35.34 12.83
N ILE A 956 4.19 35.25 12.69
CA ILE A 956 4.99 36.22 11.92
C ILE A 956 4.64 36.13 10.43
N LEU A 957 4.47 34.92 9.89
CA LEU A 957 4.00 34.73 8.53
C LEU A 957 2.64 35.39 8.31
N VAL A 958 1.70 35.15 9.24
CA VAL A 958 0.36 35.75 9.18
C VAL A 958 0.46 37.27 9.18
N GLY A 959 1.23 37.85 10.11
CA GLY A 959 1.42 39.30 10.20
C GLY A 959 2.04 39.91 8.92
N ASN A 960 3.11 39.32 8.40
CA ASN A 960 3.75 39.77 7.16
C ASN A 960 2.80 39.65 5.96
N THR A 961 2.01 38.59 5.90
CA THR A 961 1.04 38.34 4.83
C THR A 961 -0.16 39.31 4.88
N GLN A 962 -0.67 39.61 6.07
CA GLN A 962 -1.69 40.64 6.25
C GLN A 962 -1.16 42.02 5.87
N LYS A 963 0.13 42.29 6.17
CA LYS A 963 0.76 43.54 5.77
C LYS A 963 0.95 43.65 4.26
N LEU A 964 1.32 42.55 3.61
CA LEU A 964 1.37 42.42 2.15
C LEU A 964 0.00 42.74 1.53
N ALA A 965 -1.08 42.15 2.04
CA ALA A 965 -2.44 42.42 1.56
C ALA A 965 -2.80 43.90 1.67
N GLN A 966 -2.51 44.53 2.83
CA GLN A 966 -2.75 45.96 3.02
C GLN A 966 -2.03 46.82 1.97
N LEU A 967 -0.75 46.52 1.70
CA LEU A 967 0.03 47.26 0.71
C LEU A 967 -0.47 47.00 -0.72
N ALA A 968 -0.87 45.77 -1.02
CA ALA A 968 -1.43 45.44 -2.33
C ALA A 968 -2.74 46.22 -2.58
N ASP A 969 -3.63 46.26 -1.59
CA ASP A 969 -4.89 47.03 -1.65
C ASP A 969 -4.65 48.54 -1.78
N GLU A 970 -3.60 49.07 -1.15
CA GLU A 970 -3.28 50.50 -1.19
C GLU A 970 -2.62 50.92 -2.51
N PHE A 971 -1.66 50.16 -3.01
CA PHE A 971 -0.79 50.59 -4.11
C PHE A 971 -1.05 49.91 -5.45
N ILE A 972 -1.55 48.67 -5.45
CA ILE A 972 -1.79 47.88 -6.67
C ILE A 972 -3.15 47.16 -6.69
N PRO A 973 -4.28 47.83 -6.34
CA PRO A 973 -5.58 47.17 -6.11
C PRO A 973 -6.21 46.49 -7.34
N THR A 974 -5.66 46.73 -8.53
CA THR A 974 -6.14 46.17 -9.79
C THR A 974 -5.25 45.06 -10.35
N LYS A 975 -4.06 44.85 -9.76
CA LYS A 975 -3.10 43.83 -10.20
C LYS A 975 -3.44 42.49 -9.55
N LYS A 976 -3.01 41.40 -10.18
CA LYS A 976 -3.12 40.06 -9.59
C LYS A 976 -2.07 39.87 -8.51
N LEU A 977 -2.39 39.18 -7.43
CA LEU A 977 -1.44 38.81 -6.39
C LEU A 977 -1.31 37.28 -6.33
N TRP A 978 -0.15 36.74 -6.69
CA TRP A 978 0.08 35.29 -6.77
C TRP A 978 1.13 34.85 -5.75
N MET A 979 0.81 33.83 -4.94
CA MET A 979 1.82 33.09 -4.20
C MET A 979 2.38 32.01 -5.11
N THR A 980 3.57 32.24 -5.65
CA THR A 980 4.18 31.47 -6.74
C THR A 980 5.09 30.35 -6.25
N GLU A 981 5.45 30.36 -4.97
CA GLU A 981 6.32 29.35 -4.40
C GLU A 981 6.17 29.24 -2.87
N THR A 982 5.97 28.01 -2.39
CA THR A 982 6.12 27.68 -0.98
C THR A 982 6.83 26.34 -0.85
N THR A 983 7.83 26.30 0.01
CA THR A 983 8.52 25.09 0.47
C THR A 983 8.30 25.00 1.96
N GLY A 984 8.62 23.87 2.56
CA GLY A 984 8.83 23.84 3.99
C GLY A 984 10.24 23.47 4.45
N ALA A 985 11.18 23.38 3.51
CA ALA A 985 12.62 23.35 3.78
C ALA A 985 13.35 24.21 2.74
N GLN A 986 14.19 25.16 3.18
CA GLN A 986 14.94 25.99 2.24
C GLN A 986 16.06 25.19 1.57
N TRP A 987 16.40 25.56 0.34
CA TRP A 987 17.28 24.81 -0.56
C TRP A 987 18.76 24.70 -0.10
N ASN A 988 19.20 25.33 0.99
CA ASN A 988 20.63 25.70 1.12
C ASN A 988 21.36 25.35 2.45
N GLY A 989 21.10 24.20 3.07
CA GLY A 989 21.90 23.72 4.19
C GLY A 989 21.25 22.58 4.98
N ASN A 990 21.90 22.15 6.07
CA ASN A 990 21.41 21.14 7.02
C ASN A 990 20.19 21.61 7.85
N ASP A 991 19.72 22.84 7.64
CA ASP A 991 18.77 23.50 8.53
C ASP A 991 17.40 23.73 7.84
N TRP A 992 16.32 23.55 8.60
CA TRP A 992 14.92 23.61 8.15
C TRP A 992 14.35 25.00 8.38
N HIS A 993 14.15 25.78 7.32
CA HIS A 993 13.74 27.19 7.44
C HIS A 993 12.43 27.48 6.68
N THR A 994 11.30 27.20 7.31
CA THR A 994 10.00 27.74 6.89
C THR A 994 9.15 27.96 8.13
N TYR A 995 8.34 29.03 8.14
CA TYR A 995 7.51 29.45 9.27
C TYR A 995 6.80 28.29 9.97
N GLY A 996 7.33 27.90 11.13
CA GLY A 996 6.79 26.85 11.97
C GLY A 996 6.96 25.40 11.47
N TRP A 997 7.76 25.11 10.42
CA TRP A 997 8.19 23.76 10.07
C TRP A 997 9.54 23.44 10.72
N THR A 998 9.56 22.40 11.55
CA THR A 998 10.77 21.92 12.22
C THR A 998 11.01 20.45 11.88
N ALA A 999 12.26 19.99 12.01
CA ALA A 999 12.68 18.63 11.65
C ALA A 999 11.94 17.54 12.47
N ASP A 1000 11.53 17.86 13.70
CA ASP A 1000 10.84 16.95 14.63
C ASP A 1000 9.34 16.76 14.34
N LEU A 1001 8.74 17.59 13.49
CA LEU A 1001 7.33 17.42 13.13
C LEU A 1001 7.11 16.16 12.30
N THR A 1002 6.01 15.48 12.59
CA THR A 1002 5.55 14.37 11.75
C THR A 1002 5.08 14.86 10.38
N GLU A 1003 5.09 13.97 9.37
CA GLU A 1003 4.55 14.26 8.04
C GLU A 1003 3.10 14.75 8.07
N HIS A 1004 2.30 14.29 9.05
CA HIS A 1004 0.93 14.74 9.22
C HIS A 1004 0.85 16.17 9.75
N GLN A 1005 1.62 16.50 10.79
CA GLN A 1005 1.67 17.87 11.33
C GLN A 1005 2.20 18.86 10.28
N LYS A 1006 3.19 18.45 9.47
CA LYS A 1006 3.67 19.25 8.33
C LYS A 1006 2.56 19.51 7.32
N ALA A 1007 1.74 18.50 7.02
CA ALA A 1007 0.57 18.65 6.15
C ALA A 1007 -0.48 19.60 6.72
N ILE A 1008 -0.78 19.58 8.02
CA ILE A 1008 -1.74 20.53 8.62
C ILE A 1008 -1.21 21.97 8.58
N LYS A 1009 0.10 22.17 8.76
CA LYS A 1009 0.73 23.48 8.54
C LYS A 1009 0.66 23.93 7.08
N ALA A 1010 0.79 23.01 6.11
CA ALA A 1010 0.55 23.33 4.71
C ALA A 1010 -0.89 23.80 4.45
N ALA A 1011 -1.89 23.26 5.17
CA ALA A 1011 -3.26 23.75 5.11
C ALA A 1011 -3.36 25.21 5.57
N ARG A 1012 -2.66 25.52 6.68
CA ARG A 1012 -2.57 26.88 7.19
C ARG A 1012 -1.87 27.83 6.20
N TYR A 1013 -0.83 27.40 5.48
CA TYR A 1013 -0.23 28.20 4.41
C TYR A 1013 -1.22 28.54 3.29
N MET A 1014 -2.05 27.57 2.88
CA MET A 1014 -3.10 27.82 1.88
C MET A 1014 -4.16 28.79 2.41
N HIS A 1015 -4.61 28.60 3.65
CA HIS A 1015 -5.53 29.52 4.29
C HIS A 1015 -4.97 30.94 4.34
N THR A 1016 -3.74 31.10 4.82
CA THR A 1016 -3.08 32.41 4.92
C THR A 1016 -2.85 33.05 3.55
N THR A 1017 -2.57 32.27 2.51
CA THR A 1017 -2.48 32.81 1.14
C THR A 1017 -3.80 33.38 0.65
N PHE A 1018 -4.90 32.63 0.77
CA PHE A 1018 -6.17 33.08 0.21
C PHE A 1018 -6.92 34.06 1.11
N VAL A 1019 -6.79 33.95 2.43
CA VAL A 1019 -7.54 34.75 3.40
C VAL A 1019 -6.71 35.94 3.86
N ASP A 1020 -5.53 35.71 4.43
CA ASP A 1020 -4.71 36.79 5.00
C ASP A 1020 -4.04 37.63 3.92
N ALA A 1021 -3.51 37.02 2.85
CA ALA A 1021 -2.82 37.72 1.75
C ALA A 1021 -3.80 38.29 0.73
N GLN A 1022 -4.99 37.69 0.66
CA GLN A 1022 -5.95 37.88 -0.42
C GLN A 1022 -5.38 37.56 -1.82
N ALA A 1023 -4.39 36.66 -1.91
CA ALA A 1023 -3.85 36.21 -3.18
C ALA A 1023 -4.89 35.40 -3.97
N SER A 1024 -4.76 35.39 -5.29
CA SER A 1024 -5.66 34.70 -6.23
C SER A 1024 -5.11 33.35 -6.72
N ALA A 1025 -3.83 33.06 -6.52
CA ALA A 1025 -3.21 31.78 -6.89
C ALA A 1025 -2.30 31.24 -5.79
N PHE A 1026 -2.21 29.90 -5.70
CA PHE A 1026 -1.31 29.20 -4.79
C PHE A 1026 -0.52 28.12 -5.54
N LEU A 1027 0.82 28.27 -5.56
CA LEU A 1027 1.73 27.36 -6.23
C LEU A 1027 2.70 26.71 -5.24
N TRP A 1028 2.72 25.38 -5.20
CA TRP A 1028 3.61 24.60 -4.34
C TRP A 1028 4.97 24.33 -5.00
N TRP A 1029 6.09 24.52 -4.32
CA TRP A 1029 7.44 24.34 -4.91
C TRP A 1029 7.68 22.92 -5.46
N GLY A 1030 7.38 21.89 -4.67
CA GLY A 1030 7.62 20.50 -5.03
C GLY A 1030 6.37 19.78 -5.56
N LEU A 1031 5.73 20.27 -6.63
CA LEU A 1031 4.53 19.61 -7.16
C LEU A 1031 4.84 18.16 -7.54
N ILE A 1032 5.94 17.95 -8.25
CA ILE A 1032 6.59 16.65 -8.46
C ILE A 1032 8.03 16.75 -7.97
N TYR A 1033 8.41 15.85 -7.07
CA TYR A 1033 9.74 15.86 -6.47
C TYR A 1033 10.41 14.48 -6.56
N SER A 1034 11.67 14.46 -6.94
CA SER A 1034 12.46 13.23 -6.93
C SER A 1034 13.03 12.99 -5.55
N LEU A 1035 12.86 11.78 -5.02
CA LEU A 1035 13.61 11.36 -3.84
C LEU A 1035 15.12 11.47 -4.09
N ALA A 1036 15.89 11.57 -3.00
CA ALA A 1036 17.34 11.63 -3.07
C ALA A 1036 17.91 10.31 -3.62
N PRO A 1037 18.99 10.37 -4.44
CA PRO A 1037 19.70 9.20 -4.94
C PRO A 1037 20.08 8.19 -3.85
N GLY A 1038 20.26 6.92 -4.23
CA GLY A 1038 20.65 5.87 -3.28
C GLY A 1038 22.02 6.13 -2.62
N ASN A 1039 22.91 6.85 -3.31
CA ASN A 1039 24.22 7.26 -2.81
C ASN A 1039 24.18 8.49 -1.88
N GLU A 1040 23.07 9.23 -1.80
CA GLU A 1040 22.91 10.31 -0.81
C GLU A 1040 22.73 9.71 0.58
N GLN A 1041 23.68 10.00 1.48
CA GLN A 1041 23.74 9.42 2.83
C GLN A 1041 23.27 10.40 3.92
N ASP A 1042 23.13 11.68 3.61
CA ASP A 1042 22.71 12.67 4.59
C ASP A 1042 21.20 12.55 4.86
N GLU A 1043 20.84 12.17 6.09
CA GLU A 1043 19.45 11.96 6.50
C GLU A 1043 18.61 13.24 6.41
N ASN A 1044 19.20 14.41 6.67
CA ASN A 1044 18.51 15.69 6.56
C ASN A 1044 18.18 15.99 5.10
N ILE A 1045 19.12 15.73 4.18
CA ILE A 1045 18.89 15.88 2.74
C ILE A 1045 17.81 14.92 2.27
N ARG A 1046 17.86 13.64 2.66
CA ARG A 1046 16.84 12.65 2.28
C ARG A 1046 15.45 13.00 2.81
N GLN A 1047 15.36 13.46 4.05
CA GLN A 1047 14.10 13.88 4.67
C GLN A 1047 13.56 15.16 4.01
N LYS A 1048 14.42 16.13 3.69
CA LYS A 1048 14.06 17.34 2.93
C LYS A 1048 13.41 17.01 1.58
N HIS A 1049 14.01 16.13 0.79
CA HIS A 1049 13.43 15.70 -0.50
C HIS A 1049 12.01 15.12 -0.36
N ARG A 1050 11.72 14.46 0.77
CA ARG A 1050 10.40 13.91 1.06
C ARG A 1050 9.42 14.98 1.53
N ASP A 1051 9.90 15.96 2.26
CA ASP A 1051 9.05 16.96 2.90
C ASP A 1051 8.61 18.07 1.95
N GLU A 1052 9.37 18.32 0.88
CA GLU A 1052 9.02 19.28 -0.16
C GLU A 1052 8.00 18.72 -1.18
N GLY A 1053 7.95 17.41 -1.40
CA GLY A 1053 7.15 16.82 -2.46
C GLY A 1053 5.66 16.64 -2.12
N LEU A 1054 4.76 17.04 -3.02
CA LEU A 1054 3.36 16.56 -3.01
C LEU A 1054 3.27 15.17 -3.64
N VAL A 1055 3.94 14.97 -4.78
CA VAL A 1055 4.09 13.68 -5.44
C VAL A 1055 5.56 13.31 -5.54
N LEU A 1056 5.91 12.12 -5.05
CA LEU A 1056 7.29 11.63 -5.06
C LEU A 1056 7.53 10.70 -6.24
N VAL A 1057 8.67 10.88 -6.91
CA VAL A 1057 9.19 10.00 -7.97
C VAL A 1057 10.57 9.45 -7.60
N CYS A 1058 11.02 8.40 -8.29
CA CYS A 1058 12.32 7.79 -8.02
C CYS A 1058 13.52 8.68 -8.36
N ALA A 1059 14.58 8.50 -7.57
CA ALA A 1059 15.87 9.13 -7.74
C ALA A 1059 16.71 8.52 -8.87
N PRO A 1060 17.71 9.26 -9.38
CA PRO A 1060 17.66 10.02 -10.62
C PRO A 1060 17.51 9.14 -11.89
N ALA A 1061 17.06 9.79 -12.97
CA ALA A 1061 16.56 9.17 -14.20
C ALA A 1061 17.60 8.36 -15.02
N ASP A 1062 18.88 8.44 -14.69
CA ASP A 1062 19.98 7.72 -15.33
C ASP A 1062 20.07 6.24 -14.90
N GLN A 1063 19.32 5.81 -13.87
CA GLN A 1063 19.33 4.43 -13.39
C GLN A 1063 18.02 3.64 -13.59
N VAL A 1064 16.97 4.25 -14.13
CA VAL A 1064 15.63 3.60 -14.20
C VAL A 1064 14.89 3.93 -15.51
N GLY A 1065 15.52 3.71 -16.66
CA GLY A 1065 14.85 3.85 -17.97
C GLY A 1065 14.53 5.30 -18.38
N GLU A 1066 13.57 5.49 -19.29
CA GLU A 1066 13.31 6.81 -19.92
C GLU A 1066 12.64 7.84 -18.99
N HIS A 1067 11.97 7.43 -17.91
CA HIS A 1067 11.18 8.29 -17.02
C HIS A 1067 11.33 7.95 -15.53
N GLN A 1068 11.19 8.95 -14.67
CA GLN A 1068 11.15 8.78 -13.22
C GLN A 1068 9.79 8.23 -12.80
N VAL A 1069 9.81 7.09 -12.13
CA VAL A 1069 8.62 6.32 -11.76
C VAL A 1069 7.93 6.92 -10.54
N PHE A 1070 6.61 7.07 -10.60
CA PHE A 1070 5.77 7.46 -9.47
C PHE A 1070 5.93 6.53 -8.26
N ILE A 1071 6.15 7.10 -7.08
CA ILE A 1071 6.28 6.38 -5.81
C ILE A 1071 5.02 6.56 -4.95
N GLU A 1072 4.74 7.79 -4.50
CA GLU A 1072 3.66 8.06 -3.56
C GLU A 1072 3.07 9.47 -3.68
N ARG A 1073 1.85 9.64 -3.18
CA ARG A 1073 1.23 10.92 -2.82
C ARG A 1073 1.52 11.16 -1.34
N THR A 1074 2.14 12.28 -0.98
CA THR A 1074 2.44 12.58 0.42
C THR A 1074 1.19 13.02 1.18
N LYS A 1075 1.25 13.17 2.51
CA LYS A 1075 0.09 13.65 3.28
C LYS A 1075 -0.31 15.08 2.87
N LYS A 1076 0.68 15.90 2.49
CA LYS A 1076 0.52 17.26 1.98
C LYS A 1076 -0.31 17.30 0.69
N PHE A 1077 -0.17 16.32 -0.20
CA PHE A 1077 -1.02 16.16 -1.38
C PHE A 1077 -2.51 16.19 -1.03
N TYR A 1078 -2.90 15.46 0.01
CA TYR A 1078 -4.30 15.33 0.41
C TYR A 1078 -4.82 16.54 1.16
N VAL A 1079 -3.96 17.33 1.78
CA VAL A 1079 -4.32 18.65 2.30
C VAL A 1079 -4.49 19.65 1.15
N PHE A 1080 -3.56 19.68 0.20
CA PHE A 1080 -3.67 20.52 -0.99
C PHE A 1080 -4.96 20.21 -1.77
N SER A 1081 -5.29 18.91 -1.89
CA SER A 1081 -6.54 18.43 -2.48
C SER A 1081 -7.81 18.99 -1.83
N GLN A 1082 -7.78 19.36 -0.54
CA GLN A 1082 -8.95 19.95 0.14
C GLN A 1082 -9.32 21.30 -0.46
N TYR A 1083 -8.38 22.00 -1.09
CA TYR A 1083 -8.66 23.22 -1.82
C TYR A 1083 -8.82 22.94 -3.32
N SER A 1084 -7.78 22.42 -3.95
CA SER A 1084 -7.62 22.47 -5.41
C SER A 1084 -8.60 21.58 -6.18
N LYS A 1085 -9.11 20.50 -5.58
CA LYS A 1085 -10.14 19.64 -6.19
C LYS A 1085 -11.54 20.27 -6.22
N PHE A 1086 -11.81 21.18 -5.29
CA PHE A 1086 -13.15 21.68 -5.02
C PHE A 1086 -13.34 23.13 -5.49
N ILE A 1087 -12.27 23.91 -5.48
CA ILE A 1087 -12.24 25.31 -5.88
C ILE A 1087 -11.59 25.37 -7.27
N HIS A 1088 -12.28 25.97 -8.23
CA HIS A 1088 -11.81 26.08 -9.60
C HIS A 1088 -11.49 27.54 -9.95
N GLN A 1089 -10.76 27.75 -11.04
CA GLN A 1089 -10.53 29.07 -11.60
C GLN A 1089 -11.87 29.81 -11.80
N GLY A 1090 -11.91 31.10 -11.42
CA GLY A 1090 -13.11 31.94 -11.49
C GLY A 1090 -13.96 31.95 -10.22
N TYR A 1091 -13.77 31.01 -9.29
CA TYR A 1091 -14.45 31.05 -7.99
C TYR A 1091 -14.09 32.34 -7.25
N LYS A 1092 -15.06 32.91 -6.51
CA LYS A 1092 -14.83 34.11 -5.68
C LYS A 1092 -14.74 33.73 -4.22
N ARG A 1093 -13.70 34.18 -3.52
CA ARG A 1093 -13.60 34.03 -2.06
C ARG A 1093 -14.64 34.91 -1.35
N LEU A 1094 -15.25 34.37 -0.32
CA LEU A 1094 -16.16 35.06 0.59
C LEU A 1094 -15.43 35.44 1.88
N ASP A 1095 -15.65 36.66 2.37
CA ASP A 1095 -15.27 37.07 3.72
C ASP A 1095 -16.16 36.40 4.76
N LEU A 1096 -15.51 35.79 5.75
CA LEU A 1096 -16.15 35.19 6.91
C LEU A 1096 -15.78 36.00 8.15
N ASP A 1097 -16.69 36.08 9.10
CA ASP A 1097 -16.38 36.64 10.41
C ASP A 1097 -15.45 35.68 11.17
N ALA A 1098 -14.53 36.21 11.97
CA ALA A 1098 -13.53 35.40 12.66
C ALA A 1098 -14.19 34.36 13.59
N VAL A 1099 -13.73 33.11 13.51
CA VAL A 1099 -14.27 31.99 14.29
C VAL A 1099 -13.19 31.49 15.25
N SER A 1100 -13.51 31.46 16.54
CA SER A 1100 -12.54 31.01 17.56
C SER A 1100 -12.25 29.51 17.44
N GLY A 1101 -10.97 29.15 17.45
CA GLY A 1101 -10.50 27.78 17.60
C GLY A 1101 -10.44 26.92 16.32
N VAL A 1102 -10.79 27.49 15.16
CA VAL A 1102 -10.65 26.88 13.82
C VAL A 1102 -10.36 27.96 12.78
N HIS A 1103 -9.79 27.59 11.63
CA HIS A 1103 -9.60 28.49 10.49
C HIS A 1103 -10.57 28.11 9.38
N ALA A 1104 -11.37 29.06 8.90
CA ALA A 1104 -12.42 28.79 7.93
C ALA A 1104 -12.34 29.72 6.72
N SER A 1105 -12.53 29.17 5.52
CA SER A 1105 -12.58 29.91 4.27
C SER A 1105 -13.73 29.40 3.41
N ALA A 1106 -14.37 30.28 2.64
CA ALA A 1106 -15.48 29.92 1.78
C ALA A 1106 -15.35 30.53 0.38
N TYR A 1107 -15.86 29.82 -0.62
CA TYR A 1107 -15.72 30.15 -2.03
C TYR A 1107 -17.03 29.85 -2.77
N VAL A 1108 -17.47 30.78 -3.61
CA VAL A 1108 -18.67 30.63 -4.44
C VAL A 1108 -18.27 30.56 -5.91
N GLY A 1109 -18.81 29.58 -6.64
CA GLY A 1109 -18.59 29.44 -8.07
C GLY A 1109 -19.26 30.55 -8.88
N GLU A 1110 -18.79 30.80 -10.11
CA GLU A 1110 -19.27 31.90 -10.95
C GLU A 1110 -20.79 31.89 -11.19
N ALA A 1111 -21.37 30.72 -11.41
CA ALA A 1111 -22.81 30.54 -11.59
C ALA A 1111 -23.61 30.58 -10.28
N GLU A 1112 -22.96 30.78 -9.13
CA GLU A 1112 -23.54 30.77 -7.78
C GLU A 1112 -24.31 29.50 -7.40
N ASN A 1113 -24.17 28.43 -8.19
CA ASN A 1113 -24.83 27.16 -7.92
C ASN A 1113 -24.04 26.30 -6.94
N ARG A 1114 -22.76 26.56 -6.73
CA ARG A 1114 -21.87 25.72 -5.90
C ARG A 1114 -21.07 26.58 -4.93
N LEU A 1115 -21.04 26.16 -3.67
CA LEU A 1115 -20.31 26.82 -2.60
C LEU A 1115 -19.44 25.81 -1.87
N ILE A 1116 -18.20 26.20 -1.58
CA ILE A 1116 -17.19 25.36 -0.93
C ILE A 1116 -16.77 26.05 0.35
N ALA A 1117 -16.76 25.32 1.47
CA ALA A 1117 -16.21 25.80 2.73
C ALA A 1117 -15.08 24.86 3.17
N VAL A 1118 -13.90 25.41 3.46
CA VAL A 1118 -12.74 24.66 3.97
C VAL A 1118 -12.50 25.09 5.42
N VAL A 1119 -12.46 24.13 6.34
CA VAL A 1119 -12.25 24.33 7.77
C VAL A 1119 -11.02 23.54 8.23
N ILE A 1120 -10.11 24.21 8.94
CA ILE A 1120 -8.88 23.65 9.48
C ILE A 1120 -8.95 23.66 11.00
N ASN A 1121 -8.71 22.52 11.63
CA ASN A 1121 -8.44 22.39 13.05
C ASN A 1121 -6.97 22.03 13.23
N ASP A 1122 -6.12 23.02 13.50
CA ASP A 1122 -4.69 22.86 13.77
C ASP A 1122 -4.40 22.64 15.27
N SER A 1123 -5.43 22.41 16.09
CA SER A 1123 -5.29 22.14 17.51
C SER A 1123 -5.24 20.64 17.84
N GLU A 1124 -4.82 20.34 19.07
CA GLU A 1124 -4.76 18.98 19.64
C GLU A 1124 -6.11 18.45 20.17
N THR A 1125 -7.21 19.18 19.95
CA THR A 1125 -8.55 18.76 20.42
C THR A 1125 -9.56 18.74 19.28
N SER A 1126 -10.46 17.76 19.30
CA SER A 1126 -11.61 17.70 18.39
C SER A 1126 -12.53 18.92 18.58
N LYS A 1127 -13.13 19.39 17.49
CA LYS A 1127 -14.08 20.50 17.48
C LYS A 1127 -15.43 20.03 16.95
N ASP A 1128 -16.51 20.46 17.60
CA ASP A 1128 -17.85 20.30 17.04
C ASP A 1128 -18.13 21.54 16.18
N VAL A 1129 -18.07 21.37 14.85
CA VAL A 1129 -18.20 22.49 13.90
C VAL A 1129 -19.42 22.28 13.03
N SER A 1130 -20.32 23.27 13.04
CA SER A 1130 -21.49 23.34 12.17
C SER A 1130 -21.33 24.49 11.18
N ILE A 1131 -21.57 24.24 9.90
CA ILE A 1131 -21.53 25.26 8.85
C ILE A 1131 -22.96 25.58 8.42
N GLN A 1132 -23.34 26.84 8.55
CA GLN A 1132 -24.62 27.37 8.13
C GLN A 1132 -24.40 28.35 6.97
N VAL A 1133 -25.22 28.20 5.94
CA VAL A 1133 -25.19 29.01 4.72
C VAL A 1133 -26.56 29.67 4.57
N ASP A 1134 -26.60 30.85 3.97
CA ASP A 1134 -27.84 31.56 3.64
C ASP A 1134 -28.83 30.70 2.81
N ALA A 1135 -30.11 31.12 2.82
CA ALA A 1135 -31.22 30.32 2.30
C ALA A 1135 -31.04 29.97 0.80
N GLY A 1136 -31.09 28.67 0.50
CA GLY A 1136 -31.01 28.14 -0.86
C GLY A 1136 -29.98 27.04 -1.02
N TYR A 1137 -28.87 27.10 -0.28
CA TYR A 1137 -27.80 26.10 -0.40
C TYR A 1137 -28.07 24.84 0.44
N LYS A 1138 -27.90 23.67 -0.19
CA LYS A 1138 -28.02 22.35 0.44
C LYS A 1138 -26.66 21.67 0.50
N PHE A 1139 -26.40 20.98 1.60
CA PHE A 1139 -25.24 20.12 1.75
C PHE A 1139 -25.21 19.03 0.66
N VAL A 1140 -24.05 18.83 0.03
CA VAL A 1140 -23.81 17.78 -0.96
C VAL A 1140 -22.85 16.73 -0.42
N SER A 1141 -21.66 17.16 0.00
CA SER A 1141 -20.63 16.25 0.53
C SER A 1141 -19.70 16.98 1.51
N ALA A 1142 -19.04 16.20 2.36
CA ALA A 1142 -17.90 16.66 3.15
C ALA A 1142 -16.74 15.71 2.91
N HIS A 1143 -15.52 16.24 2.86
CA HIS A 1143 -14.29 15.50 2.64
C HIS A 1143 -13.28 15.87 3.73
N GLN A 1144 -12.54 14.90 4.26
CA GLN A 1144 -11.66 15.12 5.40
C GLN A 1144 -10.28 14.51 5.21
N THR A 1145 -9.28 15.28 5.63
CA THR A 1145 -7.91 14.85 5.82
C THR A 1145 -7.58 14.99 7.30
N ASP A 1146 -7.30 13.87 7.95
CA ASP A 1146 -6.90 13.77 9.37
C ASP A 1146 -5.79 12.70 9.48
N THR A 1147 -5.37 12.29 10.67
CA THR A 1147 -4.31 11.27 10.83
C THR A 1147 -4.60 9.99 10.03
N SER A 1148 -5.87 9.57 9.97
CA SER A 1148 -6.33 8.32 9.35
C SER A 1148 -6.85 8.48 7.92
N ARG A 1149 -7.39 9.65 7.56
CA ARG A 1149 -8.08 9.89 6.29
C ARG A 1149 -7.28 10.77 5.33
N ASN A 1150 -7.43 10.51 4.04
CA ASN A 1150 -6.72 11.21 2.95
C ASN A 1150 -7.68 11.88 1.97
N CYS A 1151 -8.28 13.00 2.35
CA CYS A 1151 -9.31 13.72 1.57
C CYS A 1151 -10.53 12.83 1.24
N GLU A 1152 -10.89 11.95 2.18
CA GLU A 1152 -11.96 10.97 2.03
C GLU A 1152 -13.32 11.59 2.34
N GLN A 1153 -14.36 11.13 1.64
CA GLN A 1153 -15.72 11.60 1.89
C GLN A 1153 -16.22 11.09 3.25
N ILE A 1154 -16.84 11.98 4.03
CA ILE A 1154 -17.36 11.71 5.38
C ILE A 1154 -18.83 12.13 5.53
N GLY A 1155 -19.44 11.75 6.66
CA GLY A 1155 -20.77 12.19 7.03
C GLY A 1155 -20.84 13.69 7.38
N ASN A 1156 -22.04 14.27 7.34
CA ASN A 1156 -22.28 15.69 7.57
C ASN A 1156 -22.28 16.15 9.05
N ARG A 1157 -22.17 15.21 10.01
CA ARG A 1157 -22.27 15.48 11.46
C ARG A 1157 -21.14 14.87 12.28
N GLU A 1158 -20.01 14.55 11.64
CA GLU A 1158 -18.82 14.08 12.37
C GLU A 1158 -18.12 15.26 13.06
N LEU A 1159 -17.58 15.03 14.27
CA LEU A 1159 -16.66 15.99 14.90
C LEU A 1159 -15.46 16.23 13.98
N LEU A 1160 -14.96 17.46 13.95
CA LEU A 1160 -13.72 17.81 13.26
C LEU A 1160 -12.54 17.37 14.14
N PRO A 1161 -11.79 16.31 13.78
CA PRO A 1161 -10.74 15.75 14.65
C PRO A 1161 -9.60 16.74 14.91
N PRO A 1162 -8.75 16.53 15.93
CA PRO A 1162 -7.51 17.29 16.06
C PRO A 1162 -6.65 17.17 14.81
N GLN A 1163 -5.83 18.19 14.53
CA GLN A 1163 -4.90 18.19 13.40
C GLN A 1163 -5.58 17.76 12.08
N SER A 1164 -6.67 18.41 11.68
CA SER A 1164 -7.46 17.99 10.52
C SER A 1164 -7.91 19.14 9.63
N VAL A 1165 -8.26 18.81 8.38
CA VAL A 1165 -8.84 19.72 7.39
C VAL A 1165 -10.09 19.08 6.81
N ARG A 1166 -11.17 19.84 6.73
CA ARG A 1166 -12.45 19.40 6.16
C ARG A 1166 -12.93 20.38 5.12
N THR A 1167 -13.31 19.86 3.95
CA THR A 1167 -13.98 20.61 2.90
C THR A 1167 -15.42 20.19 2.79
N VAL A 1168 -16.33 21.15 2.79
CA VAL A 1168 -17.77 20.94 2.70
C VAL A 1168 -18.29 21.59 1.42
N VAL A 1169 -19.03 20.82 0.64
CA VAL A 1169 -19.61 21.24 -0.64
C VAL A 1169 -21.10 21.45 -0.44
N PHE A 1170 -21.57 22.61 -0.87
CA PHE A 1170 -22.97 22.99 -0.92
C PHE A 1170 -23.39 23.29 -2.35
N GLN A 1171 -24.68 23.09 -2.65
CA GLN A 1171 -25.29 23.38 -3.94
C GLN A 1171 -26.66 24.03 -3.77
N LYS A 1172 -26.92 25.08 -4.56
CA LYS A 1172 -28.15 25.88 -4.52
C LYS A 1172 -29.35 25.17 -5.16
#